data_AF-A0A078G3V0-F1
#
_entry.id   AF-A0A078G3V0-F1
#
_cell.length_a   1.000
_cell.length_b   1.000
_cell.length_c   1.000
_cell.angle_alpha   90.00
_cell.angle_beta   90.00
_cell.angle_gamma   90.00
#
_symmetry.space_group_name_H-M   'P 1'
#
loop_
_entity.id
_entity.type
_entity.pdbx_description
1 polymer ?
#
loop_
_entity_poly.entity_id
_entity_poly.type
_entity_poly.pdbx_seq_one_letter_code
_entity_poly.pdbx_strand_id
1 'polypeptide(L)'
;MAQQPTSGSSFPSDLTLDILLRLPAKSVWRFRCVSKLWLSITTDPCFIKSFGTTRPSLLLCSIKCHNFFVTSTPQHTHHSSTRSYSSSQTFHCYPMKLPGEKCYFSNMDSVHGLICIEDADSKKPVVWNPSTNQLLHLPKPNMSSKHANVFLGYDSVEGKHKVVCLPYKKTCYVCRVFTLRSGQESWRTVKTNLKHRCIGYASGQCIKGVIYYLARNSQTYDTVIMSFGVLSEIFRMIELPSGIKQDVLISYEGRLACIDRNNNTRLWILEDADKHKWSFQDFFLPLNEWDMGVSHNRFKLKGCTHAEIHIEKKHMGTEIPTSPEISEALLLPEPNKTATVILDQDEHVPEWKEQITIRGLVVSALLGTLFCIITHKLNLTVGIIPSLNVAAGLLGFFFVKSWTGFLSKLGFTVKPFTKQENTVIQTCVVACYGLAFSGGFGSYLIAMDEKTYKLIGADYPGNHAEDVINPGLWWMIGFLFVVSFLGLFSLVPLRKVMVLDYKLTYPSGTATAMLINSFHTNSGAELAANQVKCLGKYLSLSLVWSCFKWFFSGVGDACGFDNFPTLGLTLFKNTFYFDFSPTYVGCGLICPHIVNCSVLLGAIISWGFLWPFVSQHAGDWYPADLGSNDFKGLYGYKVFIAIAIILGDGLYNLVKIIAVTVKELCSNSSRHLNLPVVANVVDDEASEILLVKKKRDEVFLKDRIPLGFAVSGYVGLAAISTATIPLIFPPLKWYFVLCSYFIAPALAFCNSYGTGLTDWSLASTYGKIGLFIIASVVGTDGGVIAGLAACGVMMSIVSTAADLMQDFKTGYLTLSSAKSMFVSQLVGTAMGCIIAPLTFYLFWSAFDIGDPNGPYKAPYAVIFREMAILGIEGFAELPKHCLALCYGFFVAALIVNLLRDITPPKISQFIPIPMAMAVPFYIGAYFAIDMFVGTVILFVWERINRKDADDYAGAVASGLICGDGIWTIPSAILSILRINPPICMYFKPALAS
;
A
#
# COMPACT_ATOMS: atom_id res chain seq x y z
N MET A 1 -11.48 2.77 81.76
CA MET A 1 -11.01 3.89 80.93
C MET A 1 -10.74 3.33 79.54
N ALA A 2 -11.68 3.45 78.61
CA ALA A 2 -11.51 3.10 77.19
C ALA A 2 -11.90 4.34 76.39
N GLN A 3 -10.92 4.90 75.69
CA GLN A 3 -10.94 6.23 75.09
C GLN A 3 -11.88 6.32 73.88
N GLN A 4 -12.60 7.43 73.79
CA GLN A 4 -13.36 7.87 72.61
C GLN A 4 -12.42 8.07 71.40
N PRO A 5 -12.87 7.80 70.16
CA PRO A 5 -12.15 8.20 68.97
C PRO A 5 -12.29 9.72 68.78
N THR A 6 -11.15 10.39 68.76
CA THR A 6 -10.99 11.81 68.46
C THR A 6 -11.38 12.13 67.02
N SER A 7 -12.06 13.27 66.87
CA SER A 7 -12.44 13.94 65.63
C SER A 7 -11.25 14.11 64.68
N GLY A 8 -11.24 13.33 63.60
CA GLY A 8 -10.37 13.56 62.44
C GLY A 8 -10.79 14.84 61.71
N SER A 9 -9.80 15.65 61.36
CA SER A 9 -9.91 16.92 60.63
C SER A 9 -10.87 16.86 59.43
N SER A 10 -12.03 17.50 59.54
CA SER A 10 -12.93 17.70 58.40
C SER A 10 -12.37 18.80 57.49
N PHE A 11 -12.13 18.44 56.23
CA PHE A 11 -11.78 19.38 55.17
C PHE A 11 -12.87 20.48 55.10
N PRO A 12 -12.53 21.79 55.04
CA PRO A 12 -13.55 22.84 55.02
C PRO A 12 -14.50 22.67 53.81
N SER A 13 -15.80 22.80 54.03
CA SER A 13 -16.83 22.64 53.00
C SER A 13 -16.63 23.58 51.82
N ASP A 14 -16.19 24.80 52.10
CA ASP A 14 -16.02 25.87 51.11
C ASP A 14 -14.81 25.60 50.21
N LEU A 15 -13.74 25.07 50.77
CA LEU A 15 -12.58 24.59 50.00
C LEU A 15 -12.94 23.37 49.17
N THR A 16 -13.75 22.46 49.72
CA THR A 16 -14.24 21.28 48.99
C THR A 16 -15.09 21.68 47.79
N LEU A 17 -15.95 22.69 47.96
CA LEU A 17 -16.77 23.26 46.89
C LEU A 17 -15.90 23.87 45.78
N ASP A 18 -14.89 24.69 46.12
CA ASP A 18 -14.00 25.32 45.14
C ASP A 18 -13.15 24.29 44.39
N ILE A 19 -12.65 23.26 45.08
CA ILE A 19 -11.95 22.13 44.44
C ILE A 19 -12.87 21.42 43.45
N LEU A 20 -14.11 21.10 43.86
CA LEU A 20 -15.10 20.44 43.00
C LEU A 20 -15.49 21.29 41.78
N LEU A 21 -15.55 22.62 41.92
CA LEU A 21 -15.80 23.53 40.79
C LEU A 21 -14.62 23.55 39.79
N ARG A 22 -13.39 23.31 40.24
CA ARG A 22 -12.18 23.28 39.40
C ARG A 22 -11.92 21.92 38.74
N LEU A 23 -12.62 20.86 39.13
CA LEU A 23 -12.37 19.51 38.59
C LEU A 23 -13.14 19.23 37.28
N PRO A 24 -12.62 18.36 36.39
CA PRO A 24 -13.35 17.95 35.18
C PRO A 24 -14.68 17.25 35.52
N ALA A 25 -15.70 17.44 34.68
CA ALA A 25 -17.05 16.89 34.92
C ALA A 25 -17.05 15.39 35.23
N LYS A 26 -16.24 14.60 34.52
CA LYS A 26 -16.09 13.16 34.73
C LYS A 26 -15.56 12.82 36.14
N SER A 27 -14.63 13.61 36.66
CA SER A 27 -14.07 13.45 38.00
C SER A 27 -15.10 13.82 39.07
N VAL A 28 -15.81 14.94 38.90
CA VAL A 28 -16.90 15.35 39.80
C VAL A 28 -17.99 14.27 39.88
N TRP A 29 -18.34 13.66 38.76
CA TRP A 29 -19.29 12.54 38.73
C TRP A 29 -18.79 11.28 39.44
N ARG A 30 -17.51 10.92 39.30
CA ARG A 30 -16.91 9.80 40.05
C ARG A 30 -16.85 10.09 41.54
N PHE A 31 -16.60 11.34 41.93
CA PHE A 31 -16.46 11.73 43.33
C PHE A 31 -17.79 11.78 44.11
N ARG A 32 -18.92 11.68 43.41
CA ARG A 32 -20.22 11.39 44.05
C ARG A 32 -20.23 10.09 44.84
N CYS A 33 -19.38 9.12 44.47
CA CYS A 33 -19.26 7.84 45.14
C CYS A 33 -18.31 7.85 46.34
N VAL A 34 -17.58 8.96 46.57
CA VAL A 34 -16.52 9.02 47.60
C VAL A 34 -17.08 9.29 49.00
N SER A 35 -18.10 10.15 49.13
CA SER A 35 -18.76 10.38 50.41
C SER A 35 -20.18 10.96 50.27
N LYS A 36 -20.99 10.82 51.31
CA LYS A 36 -22.33 11.45 51.40
C LYS A 36 -22.25 12.98 51.33
N LEU A 37 -21.19 13.58 51.88
CA LEU A 37 -20.97 15.04 51.84
C LEU A 37 -20.71 15.52 50.41
N TRP A 38 -19.85 14.82 49.66
CA TRP A 38 -19.51 15.16 48.28
C TRP A 38 -20.68 14.91 47.32
N LEU A 39 -21.46 13.86 47.57
CA LEU A 39 -22.74 13.66 46.89
C LEU A 39 -23.66 14.87 47.12
N SER A 40 -23.87 15.27 48.39
CA SER A 40 -24.71 16.42 48.75
C SER A 40 -24.29 17.70 48.02
N ILE A 41 -23.01 18.07 48.12
CA ILE A 41 -22.45 19.27 47.49
C ILE A 41 -22.64 19.24 45.96
N THR A 42 -22.33 18.11 45.31
CA THR A 42 -22.41 18.02 43.84
C THR A 42 -23.83 17.88 43.30
N THR A 43 -24.81 17.60 44.16
CA THR A 43 -26.25 17.60 43.83
C THR A 43 -26.95 18.93 44.16
N ASP A 44 -26.28 19.83 44.86
CA ASP A 44 -26.83 21.13 45.23
C ASP A 44 -27.13 21.99 43.98
N PRO A 45 -28.32 22.61 43.89
CA PRO A 45 -28.68 23.45 42.74
C PRO A 45 -27.72 24.61 42.49
N CYS A 46 -27.16 25.23 43.53
CA CYS A 46 -26.20 26.32 43.40
C CYS A 46 -24.87 25.80 42.85
N PHE A 47 -24.40 24.62 43.29
CA PHE A 47 -23.23 23.99 42.70
C PHE A 47 -23.41 23.70 41.22
N ILE A 48 -24.54 23.09 40.83
CA ILE A 48 -24.84 22.77 39.42
C ILE A 48 -24.89 24.04 38.56
N LYS A 49 -25.49 25.12 39.07
CA LYS A 49 -25.54 26.42 38.39
C LYS A 49 -24.14 27.00 38.19
N SER A 50 -23.32 27.04 39.25
CA SER A 50 -21.95 27.59 39.21
C SER A 50 -20.99 26.73 38.37
N PHE A 51 -21.13 25.41 38.40
CA PHE A 51 -20.35 24.47 37.59
C PHE A 51 -20.69 24.58 36.08
N GLY A 52 -21.97 24.82 35.75
CA GLY A 52 -22.43 24.99 34.38
C GLY A 52 -22.02 26.31 33.73
N THR A 53 -21.89 27.39 34.52
CA THR A 53 -21.51 28.72 34.01
C THR A 53 -20.00 28.92 33.81
N THR A 54 -19.16 28.11 34.47
CA THR A 54 -17.70 28.28 34.48
C THR A 54 -16.98 27.63 33.31
N ARG A 55 -17.65 26.79 32.51
CA ARG A 55 -17.04 26.04 31.40
C ARG A 55 -18.00 25.83 30.22
N PRO A 56 -18.14 26.80 29.31
CA PRO A 56 -18.81 26.52 28.04
C PRO A 56 -18.01 25.43 27.29
N SER A 57 -18.70 24.46 26.69
CA SER A 57 -18.06 23.46 25.84
C SER A 57 -18.84 23.32 24.54
N LEU A 58 -18.12 23.33 23.43
CA LEU A 58 -18.69 23.07 22.12
C LEU A 58 -18.94 21.57 22.01
N LEU A 59 -20.17 21.20 21.66
CA LEU A 59 -20.57 19.82 21.41
C LEU A 59 -20.70 19.59 19.90
N LEU A 60 -19.80 18.80 19.34
CA LEU A 60 -19.87 18.32 17.96
C LEU A 60 -20.64 16.99 17.94
N CYS A 61 -21.70 16.93 17.15
CA CYS A 61 -22.60 15.79 17.08
C CYS A 61 -22.57 15.21 15.67
N SER A 62 -22.01 14.00 15.51
CA SER A 62 -21.89 13.32 14.22
C SER A 62 -22.71 12.03 14.20
N ILE A 63 -23.42 11.77 13.10
CA ILE A 63 -24.17 10.53 12.89
C ILE A 63 -23.44 9.72 11.81
N LYS A 64 -22.91 8.54 12.13
CA LYS A 64 -22.28 7.63 11.16
C LYS A 64 -22.89 6.23 11.30
N CYS A 65 -23.48 5.71 10.21
CA CYS A 65 -24.03 4.36 10.10
C CYS A 65 -24.83 3.91 11.35
N HIS A 66 -25.87 4.68 11.71
CA HIS A 66 -26.76 4.42 12.86
C HIS A 66 -26.18 4.64 14.26
N ASN A 67 -24.90 5.04 14.39
CA ASN A 67 -24.30 5.41 15.67
C ASN A 67 -24.11 6.93 15.79
N PHE A 68 -24.42 7.45 16.98
CA PHE A 68 -24.27 8.85 17.31
C PHE A 68 -22.98 9.08 18.10
N PHE A 69 -22.16 9.99 17.60
CA PHE A 69 -20.87 10.36 18.17
C PHE A 69 -20.97 11.79 18.69
N VAL A 70 -20.64 11.95 19.97
CA VAL A 70 -20.62 13.25 20.63
C VAL A 70 -19.18 13.54 21.01
N THR A 71 -18.68 14.68 20.53
CA THR A 71 -17.36 15.19 20.87
C THR A 71 -17.53 16.51 21.58
N SER A 72 -16.96 16.65 22.78
CA SER A 72 -16.99 17.91 23.53
C SER A 72 -15.61 18.56 23.51
N THR A 73 -15.52 19.85 23.15
CA THR A 73 -14.31 20.67 23.31
C THR A 73 -14.57 21.81 24.30
N PRO A 74 -13.70 22.06 25.28
CA PRO A 74 -13.87 23.19 26.20
C PRO A 74 -13.64 24.52 25.45
N GLN A 75 -14.56 25.48 25.60
CA GLN A 75 -14.38 26.85 25.11
C GLN A 75 -13.64 27.66 26.18
N HIS A 76 -12.53 28.31 25.79
CA HIS A 76 -11.84 29.26 26.65
C HIS A 76 -12.60 30.59 26.68
N THR A 77 -13.12 30.97 27.84
CA THR A 77 -13.56 32.34 28.11
C THR A 77 -12.34 33.21 28.39
N HIS A 78 -11.94 34.01 27.41
CA HIS A 78 -10.84 34.97 27.53
C HIS A 78 -11.23 36.13 28.46
N HIS A 79 -10.73 36.10 29.70
CA HIS A 79 -10.53 37.29 30.52
C HIS A 79 -9.08 37.33 31.01
N SER A 80 -8.13 37.39 30.08
CA SER A 80 -6.78 37.90 30.35
C SER A 80 -6.02 38.14 29.05
N SER A 81 -5.42 39.32 28.96
CA SER A 81 -4.68 39.86 27.84
C SER A 81 -3.26 39.29 27.75
N THR A 82 -3.14 37.97 27.57
CA THR A 82 -1.86 37.31 27.33
C THR A 82 -2.06 36.14 26.38
N ARG A 83 -1.74 36.36 25.10
CA ARG A 83 -1.82 35.34 24.05
C ARG A 83 -0.66 34.35 24.21
N SER A 84 -0.94 33.20 24.80
CA SER A 84 -0.10 32.00 24.70
C SER A 84 -0.93 30.89 24.07
N TYR A 85 -0.74 30.65 22.77
CA TYR A 85 -1.39 29.54 22.07
C TYR A 85 -0.67 28.23 22.41
N SER A 86 -1.27 27.45 23.30
CA SER A 86 -0.95 26.03 23.52
C SER A 86 -2.07 25.21 22.89
N SER A 87 -1.80 24.53 21.78
CA SER A 87 -2.78 23.68 21.08
C SER A 87 -2.42 22.21 21.21
N SER A 88 -2.58 21.67 22.41
CA SER A 88 -2.75 20.24 22.66
C SER A 88 -3.98 20.05 23.54
N GLN A 89 -5.17 20.26 22.96
CA GLN A 89 -6.43 19.99 23.65
C GLN A 89 -6.94 18.60 23.30
N THR A 90 -7.12 17.78 24.34
CA THR A 90 -7.64 16.42 24.23
C THR A 90 -9.13 16.42 23.88
N PHE A 91 -9.46 15.90 22.71
CA PHE A 91 -10.84 15.68 22.29
C PHE A 91 -11.42 14.46 23.04
N HIS A 92 -12.44 14.67 23.86
CA HIS A 92 -13.18 13.56 24.44
C HIS A 92 -14.32 13.16 23.49
N CYS A 93 -14.14 12.05 22.79
CA CYS A 93 -15.17 11.40 21.99
C CYS A 93 -15.73 10.20 22.77
N TYR A 94 -17.05 10.13 22.92
CA TYR A 94 -17.70 8.94 23.46
C TYR A 94 -18.82 8.47 22.53
N PRO A 95 -18.91 7.16 22.24
CA PRO A 95 -20.03 6.62 21.49
C PRO A 95 -21.27 6.64 22.37
N MET A 96 -22.36 7.22 21.88
CA MET A 96 -23.66 7.15 22.51
C MET A 96 -24.60 6.39 21.58
N LYS A 97 -25.12 5.26 22.05
CA LYS A 97 -26.23 4.59 21.37
C LYS A 97 -27.51 5.35 21.68
N LEU A 98 -28.05 6.08 20.71
CA LEU A 98 -29.41 6.57 20.84
C LEU A 98 -30.40 5.41 20.66
N PRO A 99 -31.55 5.42 21.35
CA PRO A 99 -32.64 4.50 21.07
C PRO A 99 -33.26 4.89 19.72
N GLY A 100 -33.06 4.06 18.68
CA GLY A 100 -33.62 4.23 17.34
C GLY A 100 -32.58 4.15 16.22
N GLU A 101 -32.97 3.64 15.05
CA GLU A 101 -32.09 3.51 13.87
C GLU A 101 -31.86 4.86 13.16
N LYS A 102 -32.74 5.86 13.40
CA LYS A 102 -32.68 7.21 12.81
C LYS A 102 -33.17 8.27 13.82
N CYS A 103 -32.47 9.41 13.94
CA CYS A 103 -32.88 10.56 14.76
C CYS A 103 -32.81 11.85 13.95
N TYR A 104 -33.77 12.76 14.13
CA TYR A 104 -33.74 14.09 13.54
C TYR A 104 -33.41 15.14 14.61
N PHE A 105 -32.26 15.81 14.44
CA PHE A 105 -31.90 16.95 15.27
C PHE A 105 -32.77 18.15 14.91
N SER A 106 -33.35 18.78 15.92
CA SER A 106 -33.84 20.15 15.77
C SER A 106 -32.63 21.06 15.53
N ASN A 107 -32.73 22.02 14.60
CA ASN A 107 -31.65 23.01 14.38
C ASN A 107 -31.69 24.10 15.49
N MET A 108 -31.90 23.69 16.74
CA MET A 108 -31.91 24.53 17.93
C MET A 108 -30.61 24.35 18.70
N ASP A 109 -30.16 25.42 19.34
CA ASP A 109 -29.04 25.34 20.28
C ASP A 109 -29.48 24.79 21.64
N SER A 110 -28.50 24.43 22.48
CA SER A 110 -28.79 23.88 23.80
C SER A 110 -29.41 24.96 24.70
N VAL A 111 -30.43 24.58 25.45
CA VAL A 111 -31.06 25.46 26.45
C VAL A 111 -30.68 24.93 27.81
N HIS A 112 -29.85 25.67 28.54
CA HIS A 112 -29.31 25.27 29.85
C HIS A 112 -28.67 23.86 29.84
N GLY A 113 -27.93 23.56 28.78
CA GLY A 113 -27.23 22.27 28.62
C GLY A 113 -28.11 21.10 28.17
N LEU A 114 -29.39 21.33 27.90
CA LEU A 114 -30.30 20.31 27.37
C LEU A 114 -30.50 20.48 25.87
N ILE A 115 -30.56 19.36 25.15
CA ILE A 115 -30.78 19.29 23.70
C ILE A 115 -32.07 18.51 23.46
N CYS A 116 -32.91 18.97 22.53
CA CYS A 116 -34.14 18.28 22.20
C CYS A 116 -34.12 17.73 20.77
N ILE A 117 -34.50 16.46 20.61
CA ILE A 117 -34.45 15.70 19.37
C ILE A 117 -35.79 14.98 19.13
N GLU A 118 -36.08 14.66 17.88
CA GLU A 118 -37.19 13.76 17.53
C GLU A 118 -36.62 12.40 17.12
N ASP A 119 -37.04 11.34 17.79
CA ASP A 119 -36.77 9.97 17.37
C ASP A 119 -37.57 9.67 16.09
N ALA A 120 -36.90 9.29 15.00
CA ALA A 120 -37.55 9.10 13.71
C ALA A 120 -38.46 7.87 13.67
N ASP A 121 -38.18 6.85 14.49
CA ASP A 121 -38.90 5.58 14.50
C ASP A 121 -40.13 5.69 15.39
N SER A 122 -39.94 6.11 16.65
CA SER A 122 -41.06 6.26 17.58
C SER A 122 -41.88 7.55 17.36
N LYS A 123 -41.32 8.54 16.66
CA LYS A 123 -41.91 9.89 16.45
C LYS A 123 -42.25 10.58 17.76
N LYS A 124 -41.45 10.31 18.79
CA LYS A 124 -41.57 10.91 20.12
C LYS A 124 -40.47 11.96 20.32
N PRO A 125 -40.80 13.11 20.92
CA PRO A 125 -39.78 14.05 21.39
C PRO A 125 -38.93 13.42 22.50
N VAL A 126 -37.62 13.61 22.42
CA VAL A 126 -36.65 13.16 23.42
C VAL A 126 -35.83 14.36 23.88
N VAL A 127 -35.69 14.52 25.20
CA VAL A 127 -34.82 15.52 25.81
C VAL A 127 -33.55 14.82 26.28
N TRP A 128 -32.42 15.29 25.78
CA TRP A 128 -31.11 14.72 26.03
C TRP A 128 -30.26 15.67 26.87
N ASN A 129 -29.64 15.14 27.91
CA ASN A 129 -28.61 15.83 28.70
C ASN A 129 -27.22 15.23 28.37
N PRO A 130 -26.38 15.94 27.59
CA PRO A 130 -25.05 15.46 27.21
C PRO A 130 -24.08 15.31 28.39
N SER A 131 -24.26 16.09 29.46
CA SER A 131 -23.37 16.07 30.63
C SER A 131 -23.63 14.86 31.54
N THR A 132 -24.86 14.33 31.55
CA THR A 132 -25.25 13.17 32.38
C THR A 132 -25.50 11.91 31.57
N ASN A 133 -25.47 12.02 30.24
CA ASN A 133 -25.86 10.98 29.28
C ASN A 133 -27.29 10.43 29.53
N GLN A 134 -28.17 11.23 30.12
CA GLN A 134 -29.56 10.85 30.38
C GLN A 134 -30.47 11.25 29.23
N LEU A 135 -31.40 10.36 28.89
CA LEU A 135 -32.44 10.56 27.88
C LEU A 135 -33.81 10.51 28.56
N LEU A 136 -34.61 11.54 28.33
CA LEU A 136 -36.00 11.61 28.76
C LEU A 136 -36.92 11.52 27.55
N HIS A 137 -37.63 10.40 27.44
CA HIS A 137 -38.61 10.17 26.37
C HIS A 137 -39.96 10.78 26.76
N LEU A 138 -40.48 11.68 25.94
CA LEU A 138 -41.79 12.28 26.15
C LEU A 138 -42.89 11.45 25.47
N PRO A 139 -44.14 11.49 25.98
CA PRO A 139 -45.26 10.87 25.30
C PRO A 139 -45.45 11.49 23.91
N LYS A 140 -46.01 10.76 22.96
CA LYS A 140 -46.23 11.28 21.61
C LYS A 140 -47.30 12.38 21.63
N PRO A 141 -47.05 13.58 21.09
CA PRO A 141 -48.06 14.62 21.03
C PRO A 141 -49.15 14.25 20.02
N ASN A 142 -50.41 14.47 20.39
CA ASN A 142 -51.53 14.24 19.47
C ASN A 142 -51.62 15.40 18.45
N MET A 143 -51.21 15.15 17.20
CA MET A 143 -51.06 16.16 16.15
C MET A 143 -51.51 15.65 14.78
N SER A 144 -51.76 16.60 13.87
CA SER A 144 -52.18 16.33 12.49
C SER A 144 -51.07 15.82 11.56
N SER A 145 -49.79 15.88 11.97
CA SER A 145 -48.63 15.40 11.20
C SER A 145 -47.96 14.21 11.90
N LYS A 146 -47.35 13.33 11.10
CA LYS A 146 -46.57 12.19 11.63
C LYS A 146 -45.26 12.60 12.32
N HIS A 147 -44.67 13.71 11.87
CA HIS A 147 -43.47 14.33 12.44
C HIS A 147 -43.80 15.67 13.09
N ALA A 148 -43.03 16.07 14.10
CA ALA A 148 -43.17 17.35 14.78
C ALA A 148 -41.87 18.16 14.72
N ASN A 149 -41.98 19.48 14.49
CA ASN A 149 -40.90 20.39 14.82
C ASN A 149 -40.90 20.57 16.34
N VAL A 150 -39.81 20.18 16.99
CA VAL A 150 -39.67 20.21 18.44
C VAL A 150 -38.75 21.35 18.85
N PHE A 151 -39.21 22.14 19.82
CA PHE A 151 -38.49 23.27 20.36
C PHE A 151 -38.40 23.18 21.89
N LEU A 152 -37.26 23.60 22.46
CA LEU A 152 -37.05 23.68 23.90
C LEU A 152 -36.97 25.15 24.32
N GLY A 153 -37.68 25.51 25.39
CA GLY A 153 -37.64 26.82 26.01
C GLY A 153 -37.47 26.73 27.53
N TYR A 154 -36.91 27.78 28.12
CA TYR A 154 -36.74 27.89 29.56
C TYR A 154 -37.48 29.12 30.10
N ASP A 155 -38.25 28.89 31.15
CA ASP A 155 -38.94 29.92 31.91
C ASP A 155 -38.05 30.35 33.08
N SER A 156 -37.45 31.54 32.99
CA SER A 156 -36.57 32.06 34.03
C SER A 156 -37.28 32.51 35.30
N VAL A 157 -38.60 32.72 35.24
CA VAL A 157 -39.40 33.15 36.39
C VAL A 157 -39.85 31.93 37.19
N GLU A 158 -40.40 30.91 36.52
CA GLU A 158 -40.83 29.67 37.20
C GLU A 158 -39.69 28.66 37.38
N GLY A 159 -38.55 28.86 36.72
CA GLY A 159 -37.41 27.93 36.74
C GLY A 159 -37.66 26.61 35.99
N LYS A 160 -38.65 26.55 35.09
CA LYS A 160 -39.10 25.31 34.41
C LYS A 160 -38.73 25.28 32.94
N HIS A 161 -38.49 24.09 32.41
CA HIS A 161 -38.29 23.86 30.98
C HIS A 161 -39.62 23.47 30.33
N LYS A 162 -39.92 24.04 29.16
CA LYS A 162 -41.11 23.73 28.37
C LYS A 162 -40.69 23.24 26.99
N VAL A 163 -41.22 22.08 26.56
CA VAL A 163 -41.05 21.53 25.22
C VAL A 163 -42.27 21.91 24.39
N VAL A 164 -42.02 22.51 23.24
CA VAL A 164 -43.01 23.12 22.35
C VAL A 164 -42.95 22.37 21.03
N CYS A 165 -44.05 21.73 20.63
CA CYS A 165 -44.13 20.95 19.39
C CYS A 165 -45.12 21.59 18.41
N LEU A 166 -44.72 21.68 17.15
CA LEU A 166 -45.52 22.18 16.03
C LEU A 166 -45.56 21.14 14.90
N PRO A 167 -46.65 21.05 14.12
CA PRO A 167 -46.77 20.06 13.05
C PRO A 167 -45.79 20.31 11.90
N TYR A 168 -45.13 19.25 11.42
CA TYR A 168 -44.12 19.35 10.35
C TYR A 168 -44.74 19.65 8.98
N LYS A 169 -44.22 20.67 8.28
CA LYS A 169 -44.62 21.14 6.93
C LYS A 169 -46.13 21.41 6.73
N LYS A 170 -46.93 21.43 7.80
CA LYS A 170 -48.36 21.77 7.76
C LYS A 170 -48.60 23.14 8.34
N THR A 171 -49.64 23.81 7.85
CA THR A 171 -50.10 25.07 8.44
C THR A 171 -50.60 24.80 9.86
N CYS A 172 -50.12 25.61 10.80
CA CYS A 172 -50.37 25.47 12.22
C CYS A 172 -51.14 26.68 12.74
N TYR A 173 -52.14 26.41 13.57
CA TYR A 173 -52.82 27.37 14.46
C TYR A 173 -52.91 26.81 15.89
N VAL A 174 -52.26 25.67 16.16
CA VAL A 174 -52.30 24.94 17.43
C VAL A 174 -50.93 24.34 17.73
N CYS A 175 -50.35 24.72 18.86
CA CYS A 175 -49.11 24.18 19.39
C CYS A 175 -49.39 23.24 20.57
N ARG A 176 -48.54 22.22 20.74
CA ARG A 176 -48.55 21.38 21.95
C ARG A 176 -47.38 21.76 22.85
N VAL A 177 -47.65 22.00 24.12
CA VAL A 177 -46.64 22.37 25.11
C VAL A 177 -46.60 21.31 26.20
N PHE A 178 -45.41 20.91 26.62
CA PHE A 178 -45.16 19.99 27.71
C PHE A 178 -44.20 20.64 28.71
N THR A 179 -44.58 20.71 29.98
CA THR A 179 -43.73 21.31 31.03
C THR A 179 -42.98 20.20 31.76
N LEU A 180 -41.65 20.24 31.72
CA LEU A 180 -40.82 19.23 32.38
C LEU A 180 -40.89 19.39 33.91
N ARG A 181 -41.02 18.27 34.64
CA ARG A 181 -41.03 18.20 36.12
C ARG A 181 -42.18 18.95 36.81
N SER A 182 -43.29 19.19 36.11
CA SER A 182 -44.56 19.55 36.74
C SER A 182 -45.24 18.26 37.24
N GLY A 183 -45.99 18.32 38.34
CA GLY A 183 -46.83 17.19 38.81
C GLY A 183 -47.92 16.77 37.81
N GLN A 184 -48.05 17.46 36.67
CA GLN A 184 -48.86 17.06 35.50
C GLN A 184 -47.95 16.71 34.31
N GLU A 185 -47.87 15.42 33.98
CA GLU A 185 -47.08 14.89 32.85
C GLU A 185 -47.93 14.72 31.58
N SER A 186 -48.63 15.77 31.12
CA SER A 186 -49.48 15.68 29.92
C SER A 186 -49.30 16.86 28.95
N TRP A 187 -49.59 16.62 27.67
CA TRP A 187 -49.51 17.65 26.62
C TRP A 187 -50.71 18.59 26.70
N ARG A 188 -50.44 19.88 26.90
CA ARG A 188 -51.45 20.94 26.78
C ARG A 188 -51.46 21.57 25.40
N THR A 189 -52.58 22.18 25.06
CA THR A 189 -52.85 22.74 23.72
C THR A 189 -52.90 24.26 23.80
N VAL A 190 -52.06 24.95 23.04
CA VAL A 190 -52.05 26.41 22.93
C VAL A 190 -52.46 26.79 21.51
N LYS A 191 -53.46 27.67 21.36
CA LYS A 191 -53.95 28.12 20.06
C LYS A 191 -53.38 29.49 19.69
N THR A 192 -53.21 29.73 18.39
CA THR A 192 -52.82 31.04 17.85
C THR A 192 -53.69 31.40 16.66
N ASN A 193 -54.02 32.68 16.53
CA ASN A 193 -54.73 33.20 15.36
C ASN A 193 -53.80 33.40 14.15
N LEU A 194 -52.48 33.34 14.36
CA LEU A 194 -51.46 33.52 13.32
C LEU A 194 -51.22 32.20 12.57
N LYS A 195 -51.84 32.06 11.40
CA LYS A 195 -51.67 30.87 10.54
C LYS A 195 -50.30 30.89 9.86
N HIS A 196 -49.41 30.02 10.30
CA HIS A 196 -48.04 29.93 9.76
C HIS A 196 -47.64 28.47 9.54
N ARG A 197 -46.61 28.27 8.72
CA ARG A 197 -46.03 26.94 8.44
C ARG A 197 -44.54 26.99 8.73
N CYS A 198 -44.05 26.22 9.71
CA CYS A 198 -42.62 26.13 9.97
C CYS A 198 -41.85 25.67 8.72
N ILE A 199 -40.71 26.31 8.45
CA ILE A 199 -39.78 25.90 7.39
C ILE A 199 -39.09 24.61 7.86
N GLY A 200 -38.97 23.61 6.97
CA GLY A 200 -38.66 22.23 7.34
C GLY A 200 -37.32 22.04 8.10
N TYR A 201 -37.35 21.22 9.14
CA TYR A 201 -36.26 21.02 10.13
C TYR A 201 -35.78 22.36 10.71
N ALA A 202 -36.74 23.05 11.33
CA ALA A 202 -36.68 24.45 11.73
C ALA A 202 -35.39 24.81 12.48
N SER A 203 -34.66 25.80 11.96
CA SER A 203 -33.67 26.56 12.71
C SER A 203 -34.42 27.40 13.73
N GLY A 204 -34.06 27.28 15.00
CA GLY A 204 -34.68 28.07 16.06
C GLY A 204 -33.68 28.43 17.15
N GLN A 205 -34.01 29.45 17.93
CA GLN A 205 -33.18 29.95 19.03
C GLN A 205 -34.07 30.26 20.24
N CYS A 206 -33.66 29.86 21.44
CA CYS A 206 -34.31 30.28 22.68
C CYS A 206 -33.46 31.35 23.36
N ILE A 207 -33.92 32.60 23.34
CA ILE A 207 -33.19 33.75 23.90
C ILE A 207 -34.07 34.40 24.95
N LYS A 208 -33.57 34.52 26.18
CA LYS A 208 -34.26 35.18 27.32
C LYS A 208 -35.72 34.73 27.51
N GLY A 209 -35.98 33.42 27.41
CA GLY A 209 -37.32 32.85 27.60
C GLY A 209 -38.29 33.05 26.44
N VAL A 210 -37.79 33.39 25.25
CA VAL A 210 -38.58 33.46 24.01
C VAL A 210 -37.98 32.52 22.98
N ILE A 211 -38.80 31.66 22.38
CA ILE A 211 -38.41 30.76 21.29
C ILE A 211 -38.67 31.45 19.96
N TYR A 212 -37.63 31.67 19.18
CA TYR A 212 -37.68 32.20 17.82
C TYR A 212 -37.47 31.09 16.80
N TYR A 213 -38.28 31.05 15.75
CA TYR A 213 -38.12 30.09 14.66
C TYR A 213 -38.65 30.63 13.33
N LEU A 214 -38.09 30.13 12.23
CA LEU A 214 -38.51 30.53 10.90
C LEU A 214 -39.80 29.82 10.46
N ALA A 215 -40.74 30.61 9.95
CA ALA A 215 -41.98 30.13 9.38
C ALA A 215 -42.31 30.87 8.08
N ARG A 216 -43.23 30.30 7.32
CA ARG A 216 -43.88 30.96 6.20
C ARG A 216 -45.28 31.40 6.62
N ASN A 217 -45.60 32.67 6.39
CA ASN A 217 -46.96 33.16 6.57
C ASN A 217 -47.88 32.41 5.58
N SER A 218 -49.00 31.87 6.07
CA SER A 218 -49.91 31.10 5.19
C SER A 218 -50.75 31.99 4.28
N GLN A 219 -50.85 33.29 4.55
CA GLN A 219 -51.63 34.24 3.75
C GLN A 219 -50.76 34.89 2.66
N THR A 220 -49.62 35.46 3.02
CA THR A 220 -48.75 36.20 2.09
C THR A 220 -47.67 35.33 1.44
N TYR A 221 -47.41 34.13 1.98
CA TYR A 221 -46.30 33.25 1.60
C TYR A 221 -44.89 33.82 1.88
N ASP A 222 -44.80 34.95 2.57
CA ASP A 222 -43.52 35.52 3.01
C ASP A 222 -42.88 34.70 4.11
N THR A 223 -41.55 34.71 4.14
CA THR A 223 -40.78 34.19 5.26
C THR A 223 -40.85 35.17 6.42
N VAL A 224 -41.19 34.69 7.61
CA VAL A 224 -41.32 35.47 8.83
C VAL A 224 -40.63 34.75 9.99
N ILE A 225 -40.26 35.50 11.02
CA ILE A 225 -39.81 34.93 12.30
C ILE A 225 -41.02 34.87 13.22
N MET A 226 -41.31 33.68 13.73
CA MET A 226 -42.29 33.50 14.79
C MET A 226 -41.58 33.52 16.13
N SER A 227 -42.09 34.31 17.08
CA SER A 227 -41.64 34.28 18.47
C SER A 227 -42.72 33.68 19.36
N PHE A 228 -42.33 32.78 20.25
CA PHE A 228 -43.21 32.19 21.26
C PHE A 228 -42.66 32.50 22.66
N GLY A 229 -43.40 33.29 23.44
CA GLY A 229 -43.03 33.57 24.82
C GLY A 229 -43.26 32.33 25.69
N VAL A 230 -42.21 31.83 26.35
CA VAL A 230 -42.29 30.59 27.13
C VAL A 230 -43.17 30.76 28.39
N LEU A 231 -43.13 31.94 29.01
CA LEU A 231 -43.96 32.30 30.16
C LEU A 231 -45.38 32.72 29.75
N SER A 232 -45.51 33.62 28.77
CA SER A 232 -46.80 34.17 28.34
C SER A 232 -47.60 33.23 27.44
N GLU A 233 -46.94 32.30 26.76
CA GLU A 233 -47.51 31.38 25.76
C GLU A 233 -48.19 32.09 24.58
N ILE A 234 -47.77 33.33 24.33
CA ILE A 234 -48.27 34.17 23.24
C ILE A 234 -47.32 34.06 22.04
N PHE A 235 -47.91 33.96 20.84
CA PHE A 235 -47.20 34.03 19.58
C PHE A 235 -47.18 35.46 19.05
N ARG A 236 -46.03 35.89 18.54
CA ARG A 236 -45.91 37.11 17.71
C ARG A 236 -45.24 36.75 16.38
N MET A 237 -45.55 37.51 15.35
CA MET A 237 -44.96 37.40 14.02
C MET A 237 -44.09 38.63 13.78
N ILE A 238 -42.84 38.41 13.41
CA ILE A 238 -41.84 39.45 13.19
C ILE A 238 -41.44 39.37 11.72
N GLU A 239 -41.53 40.51 11.04
CA GLU A 239 -41.16 40.63 9.63
C GLU A 239 -39.64 40.70 9.47
N LEU A 240 -39.13 40.08 8.40
CA LEU A 240 -37.73 40.14 8.04
C LEU A 240 -37.44 41.42 7.23
N PRO A 241 -36.21 41.98 7.33
CA PRO A 241 -35.76 43.05 6.47
C PRO A 241 -35.90 42.72 4.97
N SER A 242 -36.23 43.73 4.16
CA SER A 242 -36.37 43.59 2.70
C SER A 242 -35.06 43.10 2.06
N GLY A 243 -35.10 41.97 1.36
CA GLY A 243 -33.96 41.39 0.64
C GLY A 243 -33.51 40.01 1.15
N ILE A 244 -33.91 39.63 2.36
CA ILE A 244 -33.54 38.37 3.01
C ILE A 244 -34.46 37.24 2.57
N LYS A 245 -33.91 36.15 2.01
CA LYS A 245 -34.72 35.03 1.47
C LYS A 245 -34.55 33.68 2.18
N GLN A 246 -33.41 33.35 2.82
CA GLN A 246 -33.23 32.05 3.51
C GLN A 246 -32.11 32.06 4.57
N ASP A 247 -32.41 32.43 5.81
CA ASP A 247 -31.33 32.73 6.77
C ASP A 247 -31.20 31.72 7.92
N VAL A 248 -30.00 31.65 8.47
CA VAL A 248 -29.67 30.92 9.69
C VAL A 248 -29.90 31.87 10.88
N LEU A 249 -30.64 31.43 11.90
CA LEU A 249 -30.84 32.21 13.13
C LEU A 249 -29.70 31.95 14.12
N ILE A 250 -29.08 33.01 14.65
CA ILE A 250 -27.99 32.92 15.63
C ILE A 250 -28.20 33.81 16.87
N SER A 251 -27.56 33.38 17.95
CA SER A 251 -27.19 34.14 19.15
C SER A 251 -26.20 35.28 18.89
N TYR A 252 -26.54 36.57 18.97
CA TYR A 252 -25.54 37.66 18.99
C TYR A 252 -25.80 38.62 20.14
N GLU A 253 -24.87 38.72 21.10
CA GLU A 253 -24.97 39.58 22.30
C GLU A 253 -26.28 39.41 23.10
N GLY A 254 -26.85 38.20 23.10
CA GLY A 254 -28.14 37.94 23.76
C GLY A 254 -29.35 38.59 23.08
N ARG A 255 -29.21 38.98 21.81
CA ARG A 255 -30.26 39.39 20.87
C ARG A 255 -30.35 38.39 19.72
N LEU A 256 -31.50 38.35 19.05
CA LEU A 256 -31.67 37.52 17.87
C LEU A 256 -30.98 38.16 16.67
N ALA A 257 -30.21 37.38 15.92
CA ALA A 257 -29.62 37.83 14.67
C ALA A 257 -29.80 36.82 13.53
N CYS A 258 -29.76 37.29 12.29
CA CYS A 258 -29.84 36.49 11.08
C CYS A 258 -28.76 36.87 10.06
N ILE A 259 -28.32 35.90 9.25
CA ILE A 259 -27.27 36.07 8.23
C ILE A 259 -27.83 35.65 6.88
N ASP A 260 -27.65 36.52 5.88
CA ASP A 260 -28.05 36.26 4.50
C ASP A 260 -27.12 35.24 3.85
N ARG A 261 -27.72 34.13 3.40
CA ARG A 261 -27.02 33.03 2.74
C ARG A 261 -26.39 33.41 1.39
N ASN A 262 -26.87 34.47 0.75
CA ASN A 262 -26.32 34.97 -0.51
C ASN A 262 -25.25 36.05 -0.30
N ASN A 263 -25.13 36.60 0.92
CA ASN A 263 -24.20 37.66 1.24
C ASN A 263 -23.68 37.47 2.67
N ASN A 264 -22.75 36.52 2.83
CA ASN A 264 -22.14 36.11 4.11
C ASN A 264 -21.35 37.23 4.85
N THR A 265 -21.44 38.47 4.36
CA THR A 265 -20.73 39.64 4.88
C THR A 265 -21.57 40.49 5.83
N ARG A 266 -22.92 40.31 5.88
CA ARG A 266 -23.82 41.18 6.66
C ARG A 266 -24.66 40.41 7.67
N LEU A 267 -24.53 40.77 8.95
CA LEU A 267 -25.36 40.28 10.06
C LEU A 267 -26.48 41.28 10.35
N TRP A 268 -27.72 40.81 10.43
CA TRP A 268 -28.87 41.61 10.84
C TRP A 268 -29.25 41.27 12.28
N ILE A 269 -29.35 42.28 13.14
CA ILE A 269 -29.61 42.14 14.57
C ILE A 269 -30.98 42.75 14.88
N LEU A 270 -31.83 42.00 15.60
CA LEU A 270 -33.14 42.47 16.01
C LEU A 270 -33.00 43.40 17.23
N GLU A 271 -33.32 44.67 17.05
CA GLU A 271 -33.28 45.70 18.09
C GLU A 271 -34.59 45.75 18.88
N ASP A 272 -35.71 45.72 18.17
CA ASP A 272 -37.04 45.83 18.77
C ASP A 272 -38.01 44.90 18.02
N ALA A 273 -38.45 43.85 18.71
CA ALA A 273 -39.37 42.86 18.16
C ALA A 273 -40.78 43.41 17.93
N ASP A 274 -41.22 44.42 18.69
CA ASP A 274 -42.56 44.99 18.60
C ASP A 274 -42.66 46.04 17.51
N LYS A 275 -41.56 46.76 17.25
CA LYS A 275 -41.45 47.72 16.13
C LYS A 275 -40.88 47.11 14.86
N HIS A 276 -40.58 45.82 14.85
CA HIS A 276 -39.92 45.10 13.74
C HIS A 276 -38.63 45.81 13.29
N LYS A 277 -37.88 46.39 14.25
CA LYS A 277 -36.70 47.20 13.96
C LYS A 277 -35.45 46.34 13.94
N TRP A 278 -34.74 46.39 12.82
CA TRP A 278 -33.47 45.67 12.61
C TRP A 278 -32.32 46.65 12.40
N SER A 279 -31.15 46.31 12.93
CA SER A 279 -29.86 46.94 12.63
C SER A 279 -29.00 45.95 11.82
N PHE A 280 -27.97 46.43 11.12
CA PHE A 280 -27.04 45.56 10.41
C PHE A 280 -25.59 45.94 10.72
N GLN A 281 -24.71 44.96 10.66
CA GLN A 281 -23.27 45.13 10.78
C GLN A 281 -22.56 44.29 9.70
N ASP A 282 -21.53 44.87 9.08
CA ASP A 282 -20.72 44.21 8.05
C ASP A 282 -19.45 43.61 8.70
N PHE A 283 -19.09 42.38 8.33
CA PHE A 283 -17.92 41.64 8.83
C PHE A 283 -17.14 41.02 7.67
N PHE A 284 -15.81 41.12 7.71
CA PHE A 284 -14.92 40.41 6.78
C PHE A 284 -14.61 39.01 7.30
N LEU A 285 -15.11 37.97 6.64
CA LEU A 285 -14.66 36.59 6.84
C LEU A 285 -13.28 36.42 6.18
N PRO A 286 -12.29 35.74 6.81
CA PRO A 286 -11.01 35.41 6.18
C PRO A 286 -11.11 34.36 5.06
N LEU A 287 -12.32 33.89 4.76
CA LEU A 287 -12.61 32.94 3.72
C LEU A 287 -13.54 33.63 2.72
N ASN A 288 -12.96 34.14 1.62
CA ASN A 288 -13.74 34.35 0.41
C ASN A 288 -14.24 32.96 -0.03
N GLU A 289 -15.53 32.68 0.20
CA GLU A 289 -16.21 31.74 -0.68
C GLU A 289 -16.02 32.28 -2.11
N TRP A 290 -15.73 31.40 -3.06
CA TRP A 290 -15.34 31.69 -4.46
C TRP A 290 -13.84 31.80 -4.76
N ASP A 291 -13.02 30.95 -4.12
CA ASP A 291 -11.80 30.42 -4.75
C ASP A 291 -11.97 28.91 -5.05
N MET A 292 -11.48 28.49 -6.22
CA MET A 292 -11.93 27.33 -6.99
C MET A 292 -11.91 25.93 -6.32
N GLY A 293 -12.82 25.04 -6.74
CA GLY A 293 -12.52 23.59 -6.85
C GLY A 293 -13.16 22.59 -5.87
N VAL A 294 -14.08 23.00 -4.99
CA VAL A 294 -14.81 22.06 -4.12
C VAL A 294 -16.29 22.46 -4.05
N SER A 295 -17.04 22.23 -5.13
CA SER A 295 -18.49 22.16 -5.00
C SER A 295 -18.79 21.03 -4.02
N HIS A 296 -19.70 21.23 -3.05
CA HIS A 296 -20.33 20.22 -2.18
C HIS A 296 -20.01 20.16 -0.65
N ASN A 297 -19.46 21.22 -0.05
CA ASN A 297 -19.47 21.36 1.41
C ASN A 297 -20.15 22.65 1.84
N ARG A 298 -21.34 22.54 2.45
CA ARG A 298 -22.02 23.69 3.07
C ARG A 298 -21.52 23.84 4.50
N PHE A 299 -20.80 24.92 4.77
CA PHE A 299 -20.48 25.34 6.12
C PHE A 299 -21.70 26.04 6.73
N LYS A 300 -21.99 25.81 8.01
CA LYS A 300 -23.07 26.51 8.74
C LYS A 300 -22.46 27.20 9.96
N LEU A 301 -22.63 28.52 10.02
CA LEU A 301 -22.22 29.33 11.17
C LEU A 301 -23.22 29.10 12.32
N LYS A 302 -22.71 28.83 13.53
CA LYS A 302 -23.57 28.65 14.72
C LYS A 302 -23.47 29.78 15.76
N GLY A 303 -22.60 30.76 15.56
CA GLY A 303 -22.53 31.95 16.41
C GLY A 303 -21.21 32.71 16.28
N CYS A 304 -21.21 33.95 16.74
CA CYS A 304 -20.03 34.81 16.80
C CYS A 304 -19.99 35.47 18.19
N THR A 305 -18.87 35.38 18.90
CA THR A 305 -18.54 36.29 20.00
C THR A 305 -17.42 37.21 19.53
N HIS A 306 -17.19 38.34 20.22
CA HIS A 306 -16.35 39.46 19.78
C HIS A 306 -14.88 39.10 19.40
N ALA A 307 -14.46 37.84 19.58
CA ALA A 307 -13.09 37.36 19.34
C ALA A 307 -12.94 36.18 18.34
N GLU A 308 -13.97 35.37 18.01
CA GLU A 308 -13.80 34.21 17.10
C GLU A 308 -15.09 33.80 16.35
N ILE A 309 -14.92 33.28 15.12
CA ILE A 309 -15.97 32.78 14.21
C ILE A 309 -16.06 31.25 14.32
N HIS A 310 -17.20 30.69 14.72
CA HIS A 310 -17.41 29.24 14.81
C HIS A 310 -18.10 28.68 13.55
N ILE A 311 -17.38 27.84 12.78
CA ILE A 311 -17.86 27.25 11.51
C ILE A 311 -17.94 25.72 11.63
N GLU A 312 -19.11 25.12 11.36
CA GLU A 312 -19.30 23.66 11.31
C GLU A 312 -19.51 23.16 9.87
N LYS A 313 -18.84 22.08 9.45
CA LYS A 313 -18.87 21.54 8.07
C LYS A 313 -19.96 20.49 7.90
N LYS A 314 -20.84 20.65 6.90
CA LYS A 314 -21.83 19.62 6.49
C LYS A 314 -21.45 19.01 5.13
N HIS A 315 -21.17 17.71 5.09
CA HIS A 315 -20.88 16.95 3.86
C HIS A 315 -22.16 16.61 3.08
N MET A 316 -22.21 16.93 1.78
CA MET A 316 -23.20 16.42 0.79
C MET A 316 -22.63 16.60 -0.62
N GLY A 317 -22.25 15.51 -1.31
CA GLY A 317 -21.27 15.44 -2.42
C GLY A 317 -21.63 15.86 -3.88
N THR A 318 -20.52 15.97 -4.66
CA THR A 318 -20.22 15.77 -6.12
C THR A 318 -20.22 16.85 -7.22
N GLU A 319 -19.01 17.09 -7.79
CA GLU A 319 -18.60 17.29 -9.22
C GLU A 319 -18.12 18.67 -9.79
N ILE A 320 -17.11 18.57 -10.68
CA ILE A 320 -16.04 19.48 -11.21
C ILE A 320 -16.41 19.86 -12.69
N PRO A 321 -16.00 20.98 -13.38
CA PRO A 321 -14.60 21.27 -13.75
C PRO A 321 -14.10 22.68 -14.19
N THR A 322 -12.74 22.72 -14.32
CA THR A 322 -11.84 23.48 -15.23
C THR A 322 -11.28 24.89 -14.90
N SER A 323 -9.95 24.99 -15.11
CA SER A 323 -8.90 26.04 -14.98
C SER A 323 -9.07 27.25 -15.94
N PRO A 324 -8.15 28.27 -16.08
CA PRO A 324 -6.75 28.45 -15.60
C PRO A 324 -6.49 29.87 -14.97
N GLU A 325 -5.44 30.28 -14.25
CA GLU A 325 -3.98 30.43 -14.47
C GLU A 325 -3.52 31.81 -13.86
N ILE A 326 -2.25 31.90 -13.41
CA ILE A 326 -1.34 33.09 -13.40
C ILE A 326 -1.04 33.87 -12.07
N SER A 327 0.25 33.77 -11.69
CA SER A 327 1.23 34.73 -11.12
C SER A 327 1.16 35.23 -9.66
N GLU A 328 2.14 34.82 -8.82
CA GLU A 328 3.41 35.50 -8.44
C GLU A 328 3.23 36.49 -7.27
N ALA A 329 3.68 36.13 -6.06
CA ALA A 329 5.04 36.25 -5.51
C ALA A 329 5.30 37.60 -4.83
N LEU A 330 5.45 37.61 -3.50
CA LEU A 330 6.31 38.56 -2.79
C LEU A 330 6.64 38.09 -1.37
N LEU A 331 7.88 38.40 -0.97
CA LEU A 331 8.76 37.70 -0.03
C LEU A 331 8.83 38.35 1.37
N LEU A 332 8.90 37.47 2.39
CA LEU A 332 9.63 37.54 3.68
C LEU A 332 9.09 38.44 4.84
N PRO A 333 9.43 38.19 6.14
CA PRO A 333 10.33 37.16 6.73
C PRO A 333 9.74 36.32 7.92
N GLU A 334 10.40 35.20 8.26
CA GLU A 334 10.11 34.29 9.40
C GLU A 334 10.30 34.93 10.80
N PRO A 335 9.67 34.37 11.86
CA PRO A 335 10.46 33.55 12.79
C PRO A 335 9.77 32.30 13.40
N ASN A 336 10.63 31.33 13.76
CA ASN A 336 10.52 30.26 14.76
C ASN A 336 9.88 28.90 14.40
N LYS A 337 10.72 28.14 13.67
CA LYS A 337 10.76 26.70 13.43
C LYS A 337 10.91 25.87 14.71
N THR A 338 9.89 25.10 15.09
CA THR A 338 10.03 23.79 15.75
C THR A 338 8.65 23.13 15.84
N ALA A 339 8.53 21.87 15.39
CA ALA A 339 7.31 21.04 15.37
C ALA A 339 6.31 21.27 14.21
N THR A 340 6.82 21.54 12.99
CA THR A 340 6.01 21.55 11.75
C THR A 340 6.81 20.94 10.58
N VAL A 341 7.41 19.75 10.79
CA VAL A 341 8.28 19.11 9.78
C VAL A 341 8.05 17.60 9.74
N ILE A 342 6.84 17.13 9.43
CA ILE A 342 6.61 15.76 8.88
C ILE A 342 5.47 15.76 7.84
N LEU A 343 5.26 16.88 7.15
CA LEU A 343 4.64 16.85 5.84
C LEU A 343 5.66 17.54 4.95
N ASP A 344 6.22 16.83 3.97
CA ASP A 344 6.88 17.47 2.83
C ASP A 344 5.89 18.50 2.26
N GLN A 345 6.05 19.76 2.68
CA GLN A 345 5.45 20.91 2.03
C GLN A 345 6.05 20.91 0.62
N ASP A 346 5.21 20.59 -0.36
CA ASP A 346 5.47 20.72 -1.79
C ASP A 346 6.84 20.23 -2.29
N GLU A 347 7.20 18.97 -2.01
CA GLU A 347 8.05 18.26 -2.97
C GLU A 347 7.16 17.96 -4.20
N HIS A 348 7.08 18.94 -5.11
CA HIS A 348 6.40 18.82 -6.40
C HIS A 348 6.94 17.57 -7.09
N VAL A 349 6.16 16.49 -7.10
CA VAL A 349 6.55 15.26 -7.79
C VAL A 349 6.66 15.61 -9.27
N PRO A 350 7.86 15.55 -9.87
CA PRO A 350 8.06 15.97 -11.25
C PRO A 350 7.15 15.16 -12.17
N GLU A 351 6.70 15.78 -13.25
CA GLU A 351 5.89 15.06 -14.23
C GLU A 351 6.68 13.87 -14.80
N TRP A 352 6.00 12.83 -15.28
CA TRP A 352 6.65 11.60 -15.72
C TRP A 352 7.74 11.84 -16.79
N LYS A 353 7.59 12.87 -17.64
CA LYS A 353 8.58 13.26 -18.65
C LYS A 353 9.84 13.87 -18.04
N GLU A 354 9.68 14.60 -16.94
CA GLU A 354 10.77 15.27 -16.24
C GLU A 354 11.57 14.30 -15.36
N GLN A 355 10.96 13.18 -14.98
CA GLN A 355 11.63 12.08 -14.29
C GLN A 355 12.69 11.41 -15.19
N ILE A 356 12.49 11.43 -16.51
CA ILE A 356 13.43 10.86 -17.49
C ILE A 356 14.38 11.94 -17.96
N THR A 357 15.62 11.89 -17.49
CA THR A 357 16.64 12.89 -17.83
C THR A 357 17.70 12.33 -18.78
N ILE A 358 18.24 13.18 -19.65
CA ILE A 358 19.33 12.79 -20.57
C ILE A 358 20.56 12.31 -19.79
N ARG A 359 20.94 13.03 -18.73
CA ARG A 359 22.07 12.62 -17.88
C ARG A 359 21.83 11.26 -17.24
N GLY A 360 20.60 10.98 -16.80
CA GLY A 360 20.22 9.69 -16.25
C GLY A 360 20.33 8.58 -17.29
N LEU A 361 19.89 8.81 -18.52
CA LEU A 361 20.03 7.85 -19.63
C LEU A 361 21.50 7.58 -20.00
N VAL A 362 22.36 8.60 -19.99
CA VAL A 362 23.81 8.43 -20.22
C VAL A 362 24.45 7.59 -19.12
N VAL A 363 24.16 7.91 -17.85
CA VAL A 363 24.62 7.12 -16.70
C VAL A 363 24.09 5.68 -16.77
N SER A 364 22.84 5.51 -17.20
CA SER A 364 22.22 4.19 -17.38
C SER A 364 22.93 3.36 -18.45
N ALA A 365 23.34 3.95 -19.57
CA ALA A 365 24.09 3.25 -20.61
C ALA A 365 25.48 2.81 -20.13
N LEU A 366 26.19 3.68 -19.39
CA LEU A 366 27.50 3.37 -18.81
C LEU A 366 27.41 2.25 -17.77
N LEU A 367 26.47 2.37 -16.82
CA LEU A 367 26.23 1.36 -15.81
C LEU A 367 25.70 0.06 -16.43
N GLY A 368 24.77 0.15 -17.38
CA GLY A 368 24.24 -0.99 -18.12
C GLY A 368 25.35 -1.79 -18.81
N THR A 369 26.33 -1.10 -19.41
CA THR A 369 27.53 -1.75 -19.99
C THR A 369 28.35 -2.49 -18.94
N LEU A 370 28.64 -1.84 -17.80
CA LEU A 370 29.37 -2.46 -16.69
C LEU A 370 28.65 -3.69 -16.15
N PHE A 371 27.34 -3.57 -15.89
CA PHE A 371 26.55 -4.68 -15.36
C PHE A 371 26.40 -5.81 -16.38
N CYS A 372 26.26 -5.55 -17.68
CA CYS A 372 26.30 -6.59 -18.70
C CYS A 372 27.61 -7.38 -18.67
N ILE A 373 28.77 -6.73 -18.53
CA ILE A 373 30.08 -7.41 -18.44
C ILE A 373 30.12 -8.33 -17.22
N ILE A 374 29.66 -7.83 -16.06
CA ILE A 374 29.58 -8.62 -14.82
C ILE A 374 28.64 -9.81 -15.00
N THR A 375 27.44 -9.58 -15.53
CA THR A 375 26.41 -10.61 -15.74
C THR A 375 26.91 -11.69 -16.70
N HIS A 376 27.52 -11.34 -17.84
CA HIS A 376 28.09 -12.31 -18.78
C HIS A 376 29.15 -13.18 -18.11
N LYS A 377 30.05 -12.56 -17.36
CA LYS A 377 31.06 -13.32 -16.63
C LYS A 377 30.43 -14.33 -15.68
N LEU A 378 29.49 -13.89 -14.84
CA LEU A 378 28.80 -14.78 -13.89
C LEU A 378 28.03 -15.90 -14.61
N ASN A 379 27.39 -15.58 -15.73
CA ASN A 379 26.65 -16.54 -16.54
C ASN A 379 27.57 -17.62 -17.14
N LEU A 380 28.74 -17.23 -17.65
CA LEU A 380 29.70 -18.12 -18.29
C LEU A 380 30.51 -18.98 -17.30
N THR A 381 30.60 -18.57 -16.03
CA THR A 381 31.35 -19.32 -14.99
C THR A 381 30.44 -20.15 -14.08
N VAL A 382 29.49 -19.50 -13.41
CA VAL A 382 28.63 -20.09 -12.36
C VAL A 382 27.21 -20.37 -12.89
N GLY A 383 26.74 -19.55 -13.83
CA GLY A 383 25.39 -19.63 -14.42
C GLY A 383 24.25 -19.22 -13.49
N ILE A 384 24.56 -18.71 -12.29
CA ILE A 384 23.60 -18.11 -11.35
C ILE A 384 23.97 -16.64 -11.19
N ILE A 385 22.99 -15.75 -11.34
CA ILE A 385 23.18 -14.30 -11.25
C ILE A 385 22.36 -13.76 -10.07
N PRO A 386 23.00 -13.11 -9.09
CA PRO A 386 22.28 -12.44 -8.01
C PRO A 386 21.54 -11.20 -8.52
N SER A 387 20.58 -10.72 -7.75
CA SER A 387 19.88 -9.46 -8.02
C SER A 387 20.86 -8.28 -7.90
N LEU A 388 21.02 -7.50 -8.98
CA LEU A 388 21.90 -6.32 -9.03
C LEU A 388 21.13 -4.99 -8.98
N ASN A 389 19.81 -5.04 -8.79
CA ASN A 389 18.92 -3.87 -8.77
C ASN A 389 19.36 -2.82 -7.75
N VAL A 390 19.75 -3.28 -6.56
CA VAL A 390 20.18 -2.41 -5.47
C VAL A 390 21.48 -1.70 -5.82
N ALA A 391 22.44 -2.43 -6.38
CA ALA A 391 23.73 -1.88 -6.78
C ALA A 391 23.56 -0.85 -7.92
N ALA A 392 22.62 -1.09 -8.84
CA ALA A 392 22.25 -0.13 -9.88
C ALA A 392 21.70 1.18 -9.29
N GLY A 393 20.83 1.12 -8.28
CA GLY A 393 20.29 2.32 -7.60
C GLY A 393 21.33 3.11 -6.79
N LEU A 394 22.30 2.43 -6.16
CA LEU A 394 23.42 3.08 -5.46
C LEU A 394 24.39 3.76 -6.43
N LEU A 395 24.85 3.02 -7.44
CA LEU A 395 25.79 3.57 -8.41
C LEU A 395 25.14 4.68 -9.22
N GLY A 396 23.86 4.54 -9.60
CA GLY A 396 23.08 5.62 -10.21
C GLY A 396 23.15 6.91 -9.39
N PHE A 397 22.96 6.80 -8.07
CA PHE A 397 23.11 7.94 -7.16
C PHE A 397 24.52 8.53 -7.19
N PHE A 398 25.55 7.70 -7.02
CA PHE A 398 26.94 8.15 -6.96
C PHE A 398 27.40 8.83 -8.25
N PHE A 399 27.09 8.25 -9.41
CA PHE A 399 27.50 8.79 -10.71
C PHE A 399 26.79 10.10 -11.02
N VAL A 400 25.48 10.21 -10.78
CA VAL A 400 24.76 11.48 -11.01
C VAL A 400 25.20 12.55 -10.00
N LYS A 401 25.41 12.19 -8.72
CA LYS A 401 25.89 13.15 -7.72
C LYS A 401 27.31 13.64 -8.03
N SER A 402 28.19 12.76 -8.51
CA SER A 402 29.52 13.14 -8.99
C SER A 402 29.46 14.01 -10.24
N TRP A 403 28.60 13.67 -11.20
CA TRP A 403 28.35 14.45 -12.42
C TRP A 403 27.85 15.86 -12.10
N THR A 404 26.85 15.98 -11.23
CA THR A 404 26.30 17.28 -10.80
C THR A 404 27.31 18.10 -10.01
N GLY A 405 28.09 17.48 -9.12
CA GLY A 405 29.16 18.14 -8.38
C GLY A 405 30.34 18.60 -9.24
N PHE A 406 30.65 17.87 -10.32
CA PHE A 406 31.66 18.27 -11.29
C PHE A 406 31.19 19.47 -12.13
N LEU A 407 29.97 19.42 -12.66
CA LEU A 407 29.40 20.53 -13.44
C LEU A 407 29.20 21.80 -12.61
N SER A 408 28.81 21.68 -11.34
CA SER A 408 28.68 22.85 -10.45
C SER A 408 30.04 23.49 -10.16
N LYS A 409 31.11 22.71 -10.00
CA LYS A 409 32.49 23.22 -9.89
C LYS A 409 32.96 23.95 -11.16
N LEU A 410 32.45 23.55 -12.32
CA LEU A 410 32.71 24.23 -13.60
C LEU A 410 31.84 25.47 -13.83
N GLY A 411 30.98 25.85 -12.87
CA GLY A 411 30.15 27.05 -12.94
C GLY A 411 28.83 26.89 -13.71
N PHE A 412 28.45 25.68 -14.11
CA PHE A 412 27.16 25.44 -14.78
C PHE A 412 26.01 25.32 -13.76
N THR A 413 24.85 25.90 -14.08
CA THR A 413 23.61 25.68 -13.31
C THR A 413 23.08 24.27 -13.57
N VAL A 414 23.02 23.43 -12.54
CA VAL A 414 22.63 22.03 -12.66
C VAL A 414 21.27 21.79 -12.01
N LYS A 415 20.34 21.14 -12.73
CA LYS A 415 19.05 20.73 -12.15
C LYS A 415 19.25 19.80 -10.94
N PRO A 416 18.43 19.92 -9.87
CA PRO A 416 18.53 19.06 -8.70
C PRO A 416 18.29 17.59 -9.08
N PHE A 417 18.96 16.68 -8.36
CA PHE A 417 18.84 15.24 -8.59
C PHE A 417 17.76 14.65 -7.68
N THR A 418 16.71 14.09 -8.28
CA THR A 418 15.52 13.61 -7.57
C THR A 418 15.55 12.10 -7.34
N LYS A 419 14.77 11.62 -6.37
CA LYS A 419 14.62 10.17 -6.11
C LYS A 419 13.95 9.44 -7.27
N GLN A 420 13.06 10.12 -8.01
CA GLN A 420 12.40 9.56 -9.19
C GLN A 420 13.39 9.38 -10.34
N GLU A 421 14.29 10.35 -10.56
CA GLU A 421 15.36 10.23 -11.55
C GLU A 421 16.29 9.04 -11.21
N ASN A 422 16.64 8.85 -9.94
CA ASN A 422 17.46 7.70 -9.53
C ASN A 422 16.73 6.36 -9.76
N THR A 423 15.41 6.33 -9.51
CA THR A 423 14.58 5.15 -9.78
C THR A 423 14.55 4.83 -11.28
N VAL A 424 14.42 5.85 -12.13
CA VAL A 424 14.50 5.71 -13.60
C VAL A 424 15.84 5.12 -14.04
N ILE A 425 16.95 5.60 -13.48
CA ILE A 425 18.29 5.08 -13.79
C ILE A 425 18.38 3.60 -13.42
N GLN A 426 17.97 3.24 -12.19
CA GLN A 426 17.95 1.85 -11.76
C GLN A 426 17.11 0.97 -12.70
N THR A 427 15.92 1.42 -13.08
CA THR A 427 15.03 0.71 -13.99
C THR A 427 15.68 0.50 -15.36
N CYS A 428 16.28 1.53 -15.96
CA CYS A 428 16.99 1.44 -17.24
C CYS A 428 18.18 0.48 -17.19
N VAL A 429 18.96 0.51 -16.09
CA VAL A 429 20.12 -0.37 -15.92
C VAL A 429 19.69 -1.83 -15.77
N VAL A 430 18.66 -2.10 -14.96
CA VAL A 430 18.11 -3.45 -14.76
C VAL A 430 17.55 -4.02 -16.05
N ALA A 431 16.78 -3.24 -16.80
CA ALA A 431 16.32 -3.60 -18.15
C ALA A 431 17.48 -3.98 -19.08
N CYS A 432 18.57 -3.20 -19.06
CA CYS A 432 19.70 -3.38 -19.93
C CYS A 432 20.49 -4.66 -19.62
N TYR A 433 20.91 -4.86 -18.36
CA TYR A 433 21.68 -6.06 -17.99
C TYR A 433 20.79 -7.31 -17.87
N GLY A 434 19.50 -7.17 -17.60
CA GLY A 434 18.55 -8.29 -17.58
C GLY A 434 18.53 -9.06 -18.89
N LEU A 435 18.83 -8.40 -20.02
CA LEU A 435 19.02 -9.05 -21.32
C LEU A 435 20.34 -9.82 -21.44
N ALA A 436 21.38 -9.49 -20.68
CA ALA A 436 22.59 -10.33 -20.62
C ALA A 436 22.30 -11.70 -19.96
N PHE A 437 21.28 -11.78 -19.09
CA PHE A 437 20.78 -13.03 -18.53
C PHE A 437 19.76 -13.72 -19.44
N SER A 438 18.65 -13.03 -19.73
CA SER A 438 17.51 -13.59 -20.46
C SER A 438 17.75 -13.76 -21.96
N GLY A 439 18.75 -13.08 -22.52
CA GLY A 439 19.18 -13.19 -23.91
C GLY A 439 19.94 -14.47 -24.25
N GLY A 440 20.17 -15.36 -23.28
CA GLY A 440 20.63 -16.73 -23.55
C GLY A 440 22.13 -16.89 -23.78
N PHE A 441 22.92 -15.85 -23.56
CA PHE A 441 24.36 -15.81 -23.84
C PHE A 441 25.22 -16.79 -23.03
N GLY A 442 24.69 -17.43 -21.99
CA GLY A 442 25.35 -18.52 -21.26
C GLY A 442 24.54 -19.82 -21.24
N SER A 443 23.42 -19.86 -21.98
CA SER A 443 22.43 -20.94 -21.94
C SER A 443 21.98 -21.31 -23.36
N TYR A 444 20.73 -21.02 -23.73
CA TYR A 444 20.12 -21.52 -24.96
C TYR A 444 20.75 -20.98 -26.24
N LEU A 445 21.39 -19.80 -26.21
CA LEU A 445 21.98 -19.19 -27.41
C LEU A 445 23.34 -19.81 -27.74
N ILE A 446 24.20 -20.00 -26.72
CA ILE A 446 25.46 -20.75 -26.89
C ILE A 446 25.16 -22.21 -27.18
N ALA A 447 24.11 -22.80 -26.62
CA ALA A 447 23.73 -24.19 -26.88
C ALA A 447 23.51 -24.53 -28.37
N MET A 448 23.29 -23.52 -29.22
CA MET A 448 23.16 -23.69 -30.68
C MET A 448 24.51 -23.79 -31.40
N ASP A 449 25.62 -23.42 -30.76
CA ASP A 449 26.91 -23.26 -31.41
C ASP A 449 27.61 -24.60 -31.72
N GLU A 450 28.60 -24.52 -32.62
CA GLU A 450 29.33 -25.70 -33.05
C GLU A 450 30.21 -26.32 -31.95
N LYS A 451 30.70 -25.52 -31.00
CA LYS A 451 31.55 -26.04 -29.92
C LYS A 451 30.75 -26.89 -28.95
N THR A 452 29.58 -26.42 -28.52
CA THR A 452 28.69 -27.19 -27.64
C THR A 452 28.24 -28.48 -28.33
N TYR A 453 27.94 -28.42 -29.63
CA TYR A 453 27.67 -29.61 -30.44
C TYR A 453 28.81 -30.64 -30.38
N LYS A 454 30.06 -30.20 -30.62
CA LYS A 454 31.25 -31.06 -30.57
C LYS A 454 31.56 -31.58 -29.16
N LEU A 455 31.25 -30.81 -28.13
CA LEU A 455 31.48 -31.19 -26.73
C LEU A 455 30.62 -32.38 -26.30
N ILE A 456 29.35 -32.40 -26.73
CA ILE A 456 28.43 -33.51 -26.47
C ILE A 456 28.81 -34.74 -27.32
N GLY A 457 29.32 -34.50 -28.53
CA GLY A 457 29.81 -35.53 -29.44
C GLY A 457 28.80 -35.90 -30.52
N ALA A 458 29.32 -36.20 -31.72
CA ALA A 458 28.50 -36.55 -32.90
C ALA A 458 27.83 -37.92 -32.77
N ASP A 459 28.36 -38.79 -31.91
CA ASP A 459 27.81 -40.13 -31.64
C ASP A 459 26.66 -40.11 -30.62
N TYR A 460 26.39 -38.94 -30.00
CA TYR A 460 25.29 -38.82 -29.04
C TYR A 460 23.93 -38.84 -29.77
N PRO A 461 23.00 -39.72 -29.41
CA PRO A 461 21.73 -39.88 -30.11
C PRO A 461 20.92 -38.58 -30.11
N GLY A 462 20.42 -38.17 -31.28
CA GLY A 462 19.67 -36.92 -31.47
C GLY A 462 20.51 -35.64 -31.53
N ASN A 463 21.84 -35.72 -31.41
CA ASN A 463 22.74 -34.59 -31.59
C ASN A 463 23.21 -34.49 -33.05
N HIS A 464 22.46 -33.81 -33.91
CA HIS A 464 22.76 -33.71 -35.34
C HIS A 464 23.62 -32.49 -35.70
N ALA A 465 24.51 -32.65 -36.69
CA ALA A 465 25.34 -31.56 -37.21
C ALA A 465 24.53 -30.46 -37.92
N GLU A 466 23.33 -30.80 -38.40
CA GLU A 466 22.38 -29.89 -39.05
C GLU A 466 21.72 -28.94 -38.04
N ASP A 467 21.73 -29.29 -36.74
CA ASP A 467 21.21 -28.53 -35.62
C ASP A 467 22.26 -27.61 -34.98
N VAL A 468 22.97 -26.84 -35.82
CA VAL A 468 24.03 -25.92 -35.40
C VAL A 468 23.84 -24.55 -36.04
N ILE A 469 23.80 -23.51 -35.21
CA ILE A 469 23.78 -22.10 -35.61
C ILE A 469 24.85 -21.38 -34.80
N ASN A 470 25.86 -20.82 -35.49
CA ASN A 470 26.84 -19.95 -34.87
C ASN A 470 26.29 -18.51 -34.81
N PRO A 471 25.97 -17.98 -33.61
CA PRO A 471 25.28 -16.70 -33.49
C PRO A 471 26.21 -15.53 -33.81
N GLY A 472 25.98 -14.86 -34.96
CA GLY A 472 26.68 -13.63 -35.32
C GLY A 472 26.19 -12.42 -34.53
N LEU A 473 27.04 -11.39 -34.34
CA LEU A 473 26.72 -10.20 -33.55
C LEU A 473 25.41 -9.51 -33.98
N TRP A 474 25.29 -9.18 -35.27
CA TRP A 474 24.10 -8.49 -35.80
C TRP A 474 22.84 -9.37 -35.75
N TRP A 475 23.02 -10.68 -35.89
CA TRP A 475 21.94 -11.65 -35.79
C TRP A 475 21.40 -11.72 -34.35
N MET A 476 22.28 -11.74 -33.34
CA MET A 476 21.88 -11.69 -31.93
C MET A 476 21.14 -10.40 -31.59
N ILE A 477 21.63 -9.25 -32.06
CA ILE A 477 20.95 -7.95 -31.88
C ILE A 477 19.55 -8.01 -32.49
N GLY A 478 19.42 -8.48 -33.74
CA GLY A 478 18.14 -8.62 -34.42
C GLY A 478 17.16 -9.53 -33.67
N PHE A 479 17.62 -10.70 -33.22
CA PHE A 479 16.80 -11.63 -32.44
C PHE A 479 16.30 -10.99 -31.14
N LEU A 480 17.16 -10.33 -30.36
CA LEU A 480 16.75 -9.69 -29.11
C LEU A 480 15.75 -8.55 -29.34
N PHE A 481 15.92 -7.73 -30.39
CA PHE A 481 14.93 -6.69 -30.70
C PHE A 481 13.54 -7.26 -31.00
N VAL A 482 13.48 -8.45 -31.60
CA VAL A 482 12.22 -9.11 -31.95
C VAL A 482 11.50 -9.65 -30.71
N VAL A 483 12.22 -10.19 -29.72
CA VAL A 483 11.60 -10.93 -28.60
C VAL A 483 11.49 -10.13 -27.29
N SER A 484 12.39 -9.19 -27.03
CA SER A 484 12.56 -8.62 -25.67
C SER A 484 11.50 -7.62 -25.24
N PHE A 485 10.78 -7.02 -26.18
CA PHE A 485 9.78 -5.99 -25.84
C PHE A 485 8.42 -6.57 -25.44
N LEU A 486 8.12 -7.82 -25.82
CA LEU A 486 6.79 -8.41 -25.63
C LEU A 486 6.41 -8.59 -24.16
N GLY A 487 7.37 -8.93 -23.29
CA GLY A 487 7.11 -9.07 -21.85
C GLY A 487 6.74 -7.76 -21.18
N LEU A 488 7.19 -6.62 -21.70
CA LEU A 488 6.81 -5.32 -21.17
C LEU A 488 5.32 -5.05 -21.32
N PHE A 489 4.69 -5.54 -22.40
CA PHE A 489 3.27 -5.30 -22.66
C PHE A 489 2.34 -6.36 -22.04
N SER A 490 2.86 -7.54 -21.67
CA SER A 490 2.05 -8.67 -21.23
C SER A 490 1.38 -8.46 -19.87
N LEU A 491 2.07 -7.83 -18.91
CA LEU A 491 1.56 -7.67 -17.53
C LEU A 491 1.24 -6.25 -17.10
N VAL A 492 1.44 -5.25 -17.96
CA VAL A 492 1.03 -3.86 -17.67
C VAL A 492 -0.43 -3.74 -17.18
N PRO A 493 -1.41 -4.46 -17.76
CA PRO A 493 -2.79 -4.42 -17.26
C PRO A 493 -2.95 -4.93 -15.82
N LEU A 494 -2.10 -5.88 -15.42
CA LEU A 494 -2.16 -6.56 -14.13
C LEU A 494 -1.36 -5.85 -13.03
N ARG A 495 -0.67 -4.74 -13.35
CA ARG A 495 0.15 -4.00 -12.37
C ARG A 495 -0.61 -3.57 -11.12
N LYS A 496 -1.88 -3.15 -11.28
CA LYS A 496 -2.74 -2.76 -10.16
C LYS A 496 -3.01 -3.97 -9.27
N VAL A 497 -3.38 -5.10 -9.88
CA VAL A 497 -3.72 -6.33 -9.17
C VAL A 497 -2.51 -6.81 -8.36
N MET A 498 -1.33 -6.85 -8.97
CA MET A 498 -0.13 -7.41 -8.34
C MET A 498 0.46 -6.49 -7.25
N VAL A 499 0.59 -5.19 -7.53
CA VAL A 499 1.25 -4.23 -6.62
C VAL A 499 0.29 -3.69 -5.55
N LEU A 500 -0.96 -3.39 -5.89
CA LEU A 500 -1.92 -2.75 -4.98
C LEU A 500 -2.91 -3.74 -4.34
N ASP A 501 -3.52 -4.62 -5.13
CA ASP A 501 -4.59 -5.50 -4.62
C ASP A 501 -4.01 -6.70 -3.85
N TYR A 502 -3.04 -7.41 -4.44
CA TYR A 502 -2.32 -8.52 -3.81
C TYR A 502 -1.17 -8.08 -2.90
N LYS A 503 -0.72 -6.83 -3.02
CA LYS A 503 0.34 -6.24 -2.21
C LYS A 503 1.61 -7.10 -2.17
N LEU A 504 1.98 -7.68 -3.31
CA LEU A 504 3.20 -8.48 -3.41
C LEU A 504 4.41 -7.65 -2.96
N THR A 505 5.32 -8.33 -2.27
CA THR A 505 6.43 -7.67 -1.58
C THR A 505 7.51 -7.25 -2.57
N TYR A 506 7.90 -8.10 -3.52
CA TYR A 506 9.12 -7.96 -4.34
C TYR A 506 10.32 -7.50 -3.48
N PRO A 507 10.90 -8.39 -2.65
CA PRO A 507 11.92 -8.04 -1.66
C PRO A 507 13.06 -7.17 -2.21
N SER A 508 13.67 -7.51 -3.35
CA SER A 508 14.72 -6.73 -4.03
C SER A 508 14.23 -5.35 -4.44
N GLY A 509 13.02 -5.25 -5.02
CA GLY A 509 12.42 -3.96 -5.40
C GLY A 509 12.11 -3.08 -4.19
N THR A 510 11.63 -3.68 -3.11
CA THR A 510 11.38 -2.99 -1.83
C THR A 510 12.67 -2.50 -1.19
N ALA A 511 13.72 -3.33 -1.14
CA ALA A 511 15.03 -2.96 -0.62
C ALA A 511 15.65 -1.82 -1.43
N THR A 512 15.55 -1.90 -2.77
CA THR A 512 16.02 -0.84 -3.69
C THR A 512 15.30 0.48 -3.43
N ALA A 513 13.98 0.45 -3.26
CA ALA A 513 13.21 1.66 -2.98
C ALA A 513 13.56 2.29 -1.62
N MET A 514 13.71 1.48 -0.58
CA MET A 514 14.14 1.96 0.74
C MET A 514 15.54 2.60 0.67
N LEU A 515 16.46 1.98 -0.08
CA LEU A 515 17.79 2.53 -0.30
C LEU A 515 17.74 3.87 -1.05
N ILE A 516 17.00 3.96 -2.16
CA ILE A 516 16.87 5.21 -2.93
C ILE A 516 16.26 6.31 -2.06
N ASN A 517 15.19 6.02 -1.32
CA ASN A 517 14.58 6.98 -0.41
C ASN A 517 15.60 7.46 0.64
N SER A 518 16.46 6.56 1.16
CA SER A 518 17.49 6.92 2.15
C SER A 518 18.50 7.95 1.63
N PHE A 519 18.90 7.88 0.36
CA PHE A 519 19.89 8.80 -0.22
C PHE A 519 19.36 10.20 -0.50
N HIS A 520 18.06 10.30 -0.72
CA HIS A 520 17.39 11.56 -1.08
C HIS A 520 16.65 12.21 0.10
N THR A 521 16.67 11.59 1.28
CA THR A 521 16.08 12.18 2.49
C THR A 521 17.04 13.24 3.06
N ASN A 522 16.79 14.51 2.75
CA ASN A 522 17.66 15.62 3.19
C ASN A 522 17.29 16.21 4.57
N SER A 523 16.11 15.90 5.12
CA SER A 523 15.66 16.31 6.45
C SER A 523 14.43 15.49 6.82
N GLY A 524 14.63 14.33 7.46
CA GLY A 524 13.54 13.46 7.90
C GLY A 524 13.33 13.53 9.41
N ALA A 525 12.10 13.26 9.85
CA ALA A 525 11.78 12.95 11.25
C ALA A 525 12.84 12.03 11.87
N GLU A 526 13.07 12.15 13.18
CA GLU A 526 14.08 11.38 13.91
C GLU A 526 14.05 9.88 13.58
N LEU A 527 12.84 9.31 13.40
CA LEU A 527 12.62 7.93 12.97
C LEU A 527 13.23 7.61 11.60
N ALA A 528 13.00 8.44 10.58
CA ALA A 528 13.56 8.24 9.25
C ALA A 528 15.09 8.36 9.26
N ALA A 529 15.63 9.35 9.99
CA ALA A 529 17.08 9.48 10.16
C ALA A 529 17.69 8.24 10.85
N ASN A 530 17.00 7.69 11.85
CA ASN A 530 17.43 6.48 12.54
C ASN A 530 17.29 5.23 11.66
N GLN A 531 16.25 5.13 10.82
CA GLN A 531 16.10 4.05 9.83
C GLN A 531 17.24 4.10 8.80
N VAL A 532 17.62 5.28 8.31
CA VAL A 532 18.76 5.43 7.40
C VAL A 532 20.08 5.05 8.06
N LYS A 533 20.32 5.47 9.31
CA LYS A 533 21.49 5.05 10.08
C LYS A 533 21.52 3.53 10.28
N CYS A 534 20.36 2.94 10.59
CA CYS A 534 20.20 1.49 10.75
C CYS A 534 20.53 0.76 9.44
N LEU A 535 19.92 1.18 8.32
CA LEU A 535 20.21 0.64 7.00
C LEU A 535 21.70 0.72 6.66
N GLY A 536 22.34 1.89 6.88
CA GLY A 536 23.78 2.07 6.63
C GLY A 536 24.68 1.18 7.48
N LYS A 537 24.31 0.93 8.75
CA LYS A 537 25.01 0.02 9.66
C LYS A 537 24.97 -1.42 9.14
N TYR A 538 23.79 -1.94 8.83
CA TYR A 538 23.63 -3.32 8.37
C TYR A 538 24.16 -3.53 6.94
N LEU A 539 24.09 -2.51 6.09
CA LEU A 539 24.76 -2.48 4.79
C LEU A 539 26.27 -2.64 4.94
N SER A 540 26.89 -1.85 5.83
CA SER A 540 28.33 -1.95 6.07
C SER A 540 28.73 -3.30 6.67
N LEU A 541 27.95 -3.81 7.63
CA LEU A 541 28.17 -5.13 8.22
C LEU A 541 28.10 -6.24 7.18
N SER A 542 27.07 -6.21 6.33
CA SER A 542 26.87 -7.21 5.29
C SER A 542 27.96 -7.14 4.23
N LEU A 543 28.37 -5.93 3.80
CA LEU A 543 29.46 -5.76 2.85
C LEU A 543 30.78 -6.33 3.38
N VAL A 544 31.10 -6.04 4.66
CA VAL A 544 32.29 -6.58 5.32
C VAL A 544 32.20 -8.09 5.47
N TRP A 545 31.02 -8.63 5.79
CA TRP A 545 30.79 -10.07 5.88
C TRP A 545 30.98 -10.76 4.52
N SER A 546 30.42 -10.23 3.44
CA SER A 546 30.58 -10.80 2.10
C SER A 546 32.02 -10.72 1.61
N CYS A 547 32.73 -9.63 1.95
CA CYS A 547 34.17 -9.52 1.77
C CYS A 547 34.92 -10.61 2.51
N PHE A 548 34.64 -10.77 3.81
CA PHE A 548 35.22 -11.81 4.63
C PHE A 548 34.93 -13.21 4.06
N LYS A 549 33.68 -13.54 3.70
CA LYS A 549 33.34 -14.82 3.06
C LYS A 549 34.19 -15.07 1.83
N TRP A 550 34.28 -14.09 0.94
CA TRP A 550 35.07 -14.18 -0.29
C TRP A 550 36.53 -14.54 0.01
N PHE A 551 37.17 -13.92 1.00
CA PHE A 551 38.56 -14.25 1.37
C PHE A 551 38.82 -15.74 1.66
N PHE A 552 37.81 -16.45 2.19
CA PHE A 552 37.88 -17.88 2.56
C PHE A 552 37.24 -18.83 1.55
N SER A 553 36.66 -18.31 0.46
CA SER A 553 36.01 -19.11 -0.58
C SER A 553 36.99 -19.91 -1.45
N GLY A 554 38.27 -19.56 -1.49
CA GLY A 554 39.30 -20.28 -2.25
C GLY A 554 39.02 -20.42 -3.75
N VAL A 555 39.74 -21.33 -4.40
CA VAL A 555 39.54 -21.70 -5.82
C VAL A 555 38.94 -23.10 -5.89
N GLY A 556 37.72 -23.22 -6.42
CA GLY A 556 37.01 -24.49 -6.60
C GLY A 556 35.74 -24.62 -5.75
N ASP A 557 34.84 -25.53 -6.14
CA ASP A 557 33.46 -25.59 -5.63
C ASP A 557 33.33 -26.15 -4.21
N ALA A 558 34.42 -26.69 -3.63
CA ALA A 558 34.42 -27.36 -2.33
C ALA A 558 34.99 -26.50 -1.18
N CYS A 559 35.27 -25.23 -1.44
CA CYS A 559 35.89 -24.31 -0.50
C CYS A 559 34.88 -23.24 -0.03
N GLY A 560 35.09 -22.69 1.17
CA GLY A 560 34.32 -21.54 1.68
C GLY A 560 33.27 -21.86 2.74
N PHE A 561 32.71 -20.80 3.33
CA PHE A 561 31.63 -20.88 4.33
C PHE A 561 30.38 -21.55 3.79
N ASP A 562 30.17 -21.45 2.49
CA ASP A 562 29.06 -22.04 1.76
C ASP A 562 29.09 -23.59 1.79
N ASN A 563 30.24 -24.17 2.17
CA ASN A 563 30.42 -25.61 2.37
C ASN A 563 30.44 -26.03 3.86
N PHE A 564 30.05 -25.15 4.79
CA PHE A 564 30.07 -25.45 6.22
C PHE A 564 28.86 -26.31 6.63
N PRO A 565 29.05 -27.53 7.16
CA PRO A 565 27.95 -28.44 7.49
C PRO A 565 27.30 -28.07 8.85
N THR A 566 26.64 -26.91 8.94
CA THR A 566 26.06 -26.38 10.19
C THR A 566 25.10 -27.32 10.91
N LEU A 567 24.36 -28.13 10.15
CA LEU A 567 23.39 -29.09 10.66
C LEU A 567 23.91 -30.54 10.64
N GLY A 568 25.21 -30.73 10.44
CA GLY A 568 25.87 -32.03 10.35
C GLY A 568 26.02 -32.56 8.92
N LEU A 569 26.93 -33.53 8.73
CA LEU A 569 27.35 -34.02 7.41
C LEU A 569 26.23 -34.74 6.64
N THR A 570 25.34 -35.44 7.33
CA THR A 570 24.22 -36.14 6.70
C THR A 570 23.22 -35.15 6.09
N LEU A 571 22.89 -34.08 6.82
CA LEU A 571 21.99 -33.04 6.35
C LEU A 571 22.65 -32.18 5.26
N PHE A 572 23.96 -31.91 5.38
CA PHE A 572 24.73 -31.22 4.36
C PHE A 572 24.70 -31.95 3.00
N LYS A 573 24.83 -33.28 2.97
CA LYS A 573 24.68 -34.08 1.73
C LYS A 573 23.31 -33.92 1.06
N ASN A 574 22.27 -33.66 1.85
CA ASN A 574 20.93 -33.36 1.36
C ASN A 574 20.67 -31.85 1.24
N THR A 575 21.72 -31.04 1.13
CA THR A 575 21.68 -29.56 0.98
C THR A 575 21.08 -28.80 2.16
N PHE A 576 20.87 -29.42 3.32
CA PHE A 576 20.42 -28.73 4.53
C PHE A 576 21.61 -28.18 5.32
N TYR A 577 21.93 -26.92 5.06
CA TYR A 577 22.92 -26.16 5.80
C TYR A 577 22.57 -24.66 5.75
N PHE A 578 23.27 -23.86 6.55
CA PHE A 578 23.15 -22.41 6.54
C PHE A 578 24.33 -21.86 5.74
N ASP A 579 24.03 -21.17 4.64
CA ASP A 579 25.00 -20.66 3.65
C ASP A 579 25.57 -19.28 4.05
N PHE A 580 25.15 -18.78 5.22
CA PHE A 580 25.55 -17.48 5.76
C PHE A 580 25.34 -16.35 4.74
N SER A 581 24.31 -16.44 3.89
CA SER A 581 24.00 -15.43 2.89
C SER A 581 23.19 -14.30 3.52
N PRO A 582 23.75 -13.08 3.65
CA PRO A 582 22.99 -11.95 4.19
C PRO A 582 21.78 -11.61 3.33
N THR A 583 21.87 -11.81 2.01
CA THR A 583 20.76 -11.58 1.09
C THR A 583 19.57 -12.48 1.42
N TYR A 584 19.77 -13.78 1.61
CA TYR A 584 18.66 -14.70 1.90
C TYR A 584 18.07 -14.47 3.30
N VAL A 585 18.91 -14.18 4.29
CA VAL A 585 18.45 -13.77 5.62
C VAL A 585 17.64 -12.47 5.54
N GLY A 586 18.10 -11.49 4.76
CA GLY A 586 17.39 -10.24 4.49
C GLY A 586 16.04 -10.48 3.80
N CYS A 587 15.99 -11.30 2.75
CA CYS A 587 14.73 -11.69 2.11
C CYS A 587 13.77 -12.35 3.12
N GLY A 588 14.29 -13.19 4.02
CA GLY A 588 13.54 -13.82 5.11
C GLY A 588 12.95 -12.84 6.14
N LEU A 589 13.58 -11.66 6.32
CA LEU A 589 13.08 -10.57 7.18
C LEU A 589 12.00 -9.72 6.51
N ILE A 590 12.02 -9.56 5.17
CA ILE A 590 11.00 -8.76 4.44
C ILE A 590 9.79 -9.63 4.05
N CYS A 591 10.01 -10.90 3.71
CA CYS A 591 8.95 -11.80 3.28
C CYS A 591 8.01 -12.15 4.44
N PRO A 592 6.70 -12.25 4.21
CA PRO A 592 5.76 -12.74 5.21
C PRO A 592 6.17 -14.13 5.73
N HIS A 593 6.01 -14.38 7.03
CA HIS A 593 6.38 -15.66 7.65
C HIS A 593 5.82 -16.89 6.92
N ILE A 594 4.59 -16.81 6.40
CA ILE A 594 3.98 -17.92 5.66
C ILE A 594 4.74 -18.28 4.39
N VAL A 595 5.37 -17.30 3.71
CA VAL A 595 6.22 -17.56 2.56
C VAL A 595 7.43 -18.36 3.00
N ASN A 596 8.18 -17.89 3.99
CA ASN A 596 9.40 -18.55 4.46
C ASN A 596 9.14 -19.95 5.05
N CYS A 597 8.04 -20.12 5.78
CA CYS A 597 7.60 -21.43 6.25
C CYS A 597 7.21 -22.37 5.09
N SER A 598 6.61 -21.83 4.02
CA SER A 598 6.28 -22.60 2.82
C SER A 598 7.55 -23.01 2.06
N VAL A 599 8.52 -22.12 1.93
CA VAL A 599 9.85 -22.44 1.37
C VAL A 599 10.51 -23.55 2.21
N LEU A 600 10.52 -23.45 3.54
CA LEU A 600 11.06 -24.51 4.40
C LEU A 600 10.33 -25.85 4.22
N LEU A 601 8.99 -25.84 4.16
CA LEU A 601 8.20 -27.05 3.91
C LEU A 601 8.56 -27.67 2.54
N GLY A 602 8.74 -26.84 1.52
CA GLY A 602 9.21 -27.24 0.21
C GLY A 602 10.56 -27.95 0.25
N ALA A 603 11.51 -27.43 1.02
CA ALA A 603 12.82 -28.05 1.21
C ALA A 603 12.72 -29.42 1.92
N ILE A 604 11.89 -29.53 2.95
CA ILE A 604 11.65 -30.78 3.68
C ILE A 604 11.04 -31.85 2.74
N ILE A 605 10.04 -31.48 1.96
CA ILE A 605 9.40 -32.41 1.02
C ILE A 605 10.37 -32.85 -0.07
N SER A 606 11.11 -31.91 -0.67
CA SER A 606 12.01 -32.20 -1.79
C SER A 606 13.28 -32.91 -1.34
N TRP A 607 14.18 -32.19 -0.68
CA TRP A 607 15.51 -32.69 -0.31
C TRP A 607 15.50 -33.54 0.96
N GLY A 608 14.48 -33.40 1.80
CA GLY A 608 14.35 -34.20 3.03
C GLY A 608 13.76 -35.59 2.77
N PHE A 609 12.82 -35.71 1.84
CA PHE A 609 12.09 -36.96 1.59
C PHE A 609 12.13 -37.43 0.13
N LEU A 610 11.68 -36.60 -0.81
CA LEU A 610 11.44 -37.02 -2.19
C LEU A 610 12.72 -37.43 -2.94
N TRP A 611 13.78 -36.62 -2.91
CA TRP A 611 15.03 -36.97 -3.60
C TRP A 611 15.76 -38.15 -2.97
N PRO A 612 15.89 -38.25 -1.63
CA PRO A 612 16.40 -39.47 -1.00
C PRO A 612 15.57 -40.71 -1.38
N PHE A 613 14.25 -40.60 -1.39
CA PHE A 613 13.34 -41.70 -1.75
C PHE A 613 13.53 -42.15 -3.20
N VAL A 614 13.51 -41.22 -4.17
CA VAL A 614 13.75 -41.53 -5.58
C VAL A 614 15.15 -42.11 -5.79
N SER A 615 16.15 -41.61 -5.06
CA SER A 615 17.53 -42.12 -5.14
C SER A 615 17.69 -43.55 -4.64
N GLN A 616 16.87 -44.00 -3.68
CA GLN A 616 16.86 -45.41 -3.24
C GLN A 616 16.33 -46.37 -4.31
N HIS A 617 15.56 -45.86 -5.27
CA HIS A 617 15.03 -46.61 -6.41
C HIS A 617 15.87 -46.46 -7.69
N ALA A 618 17.10 -45.94 -7.58
CA ALA A 618 18.06 -45.96 -8.67
C ALA A 618 18.32 -47.40 -9.15
N GLY A 619 18.31 -47.61 -10.46
CA GLY A 619 18.38 -48.92 -11.12
C GLY A 619 17.04 -49.48 -11.58
N ASP A 620 15.92 -49.11 -10.93
CA ASP A 620 14.57 -49.51 -11.35
C ASP A 620 13.80 -48.34 -11.96
N TRP A 621 13.77 -47.19 -11.27
CA TRP A 621 13.04 -46.00 -11.71
C TRP A 621 13.81 -45.18 -12.76
N TYR A 622 15.13 -45.23 -12.71
CA TYR A 622 16.06 -44.64 -13.68
C TYR A 622 17.41 -45.37 -13.63
N PRO A 623 18.24 -45.35 -14.68
CA PRO A 623 19.53 -46.03 -14.68
C PRO A 623 20.50 -45.47 -13.63
N ALA A 624 21.21 -46.35 -12.92
CA ALA A 624 22.03 -45.98 -11.75
C ALA A 624 23.41 -45.39 -12.12
N ASP A 625 23.84 -45.55 -13.36
CA ASP A 625 25.12 -45.14 -13.94
C ASP A 625 25.13 -43.72 -14.49
N LEU A 626 23.98 -43.02 -14.46
CA LEU A 626 23.84 -41.66 -14.97
C LEU A 626 24.43 -40.61 -14.03
N GLY A 627 24.98 -39.55 -14.61
CA GLY A 627 25.49 -38.39 -13.87
C GLY A 627 24.39 -37.65 -13.11
N SER A 628 24.78 -36.88 -12.09
CA SER A 628 23.84 -36.12 -11.23
C SER A 628 23.01 -35.07 -11.95
N ASN A 629 23.45 -34.66 -13.15
CA ASN A 629 22.83 -33.61 -13.97
C ASN A 629 22.08 -34.18 -15.19
N ASP A 630 22.00 -35.51 -15.31
CA ASP A 630 21.34 -36.17 -16.43
C ASP A 630 19.81 -36.15 -16.25
N PHE A 631 19.11 -35.67 -17.27
CA PHE A 631 17.65 -35.59 -17.29
C PHE A 631 16.96 -36.95 -17.34
N LYS A 632 17.62 -38.01 -17.82
CA LYS A 632 17.14 -39.40 -17.72
C LYS A 632 17.35 -39.98 -16.31
N GLY A 633 18.01 -39.25 -15.42
CA GLY A 633 18.24 -39.59 -14.02
C GLY A 633 17.43 -38.75 -13.02
N LEU A 634 17.97 -38.58 -11.82
CA LEU A 634 17.33 -37.84 -10.72
C LEU A 634 17.04 -36.37 -11.08
N TYR A 635 17.87 -35.77 -11.95
CA TYR A 635 17.72 -34.36 -12.36
C TYR A 635 16.41 -34.09 -13.10
N GLY A 636 15.93 -35.05 -13.90
CA GLY A 636 14.63 -34.95 -14.57
C GLY A 636 13.48 -34.75 -13.58
N TYR A 637 13.41 -35.56 -12.52
CA TYR A 637 12.38 -35.40 -11.48
C TYR A 637 12.44 -34.03 -10.80
N LYS A 638 13.66 -33.56 -10.47
CA LYS A 638 13.87 -32.26 -9.81
C LYS A 638 13.28 -31.11 -10.62
N VAL A 639 13.57 -31.07 -11.91
CA VAL A 639 13.14 -30.00 -12.80
C VAL A 639 11.63 -30.06 -13.07
N PHE A 640 11.11 -31.22 -13.49
CA PHE A 640 9.71 -31.32 -13.93
C PHE A 640 8.69 -31.28 -12.80
N ILE A 641 9.00 -31.84 -11.61
CA ILE A 641 8.10 -31.74 -10.45
C ILE A 641 8.01 -30.29 -9.97
N ALA A 642 9.14 -29.57 -9.91
CA ALA A 642 9.14 -28.15 -9.56
C ALA A 642 8.27 -27.34 -10.53
N ILE A 643 8.45 -27.56 -11.84
CA ILE A 643 7.62 -26.95 -12.90
C ILE A 643 6.13 -27.21 -12.67
N ALA A 644 5.76 -28.45 -12.35
CA ALA A 644 4.37 -28.83 -12.16
C ALA A 644 3.72 -28.09 -10.99
N ILE A 645 4.40 -27.93 -9.86
CA ILE A 645 3.90 -27.18 -8.70
C ILE A 645 3.74 -25.70 -9.06
N ILE A 646 4.77 -25.11 -9.68
CA ILE A 646 4.81 -23.71 -10.10
C ILE A 646 3.64 -23.40 -11.05
N LEU A 647 3.44 -24.25 -12.07
CA LEU A 647 2.41 -24.05 -13.09
C LEU A 647 1.01 -24.29 -12.51
N GLY A 648 0.84 -25.26 -11.61
CA GLY A 648 -0.43 -25.49 -10.91
C GLY A 648 -0.86 -24.28 -10.08
N ASP A 649 0.03 -23.75 -9.25
CA ASP A 649 -0.25 -22.57 -8.42
C ASP A 649 -0.53 -21.32 -9.27
N GLY A 650 0.36 -21.05 -10.22
CA GLY A 650 0.26 -19.88 -11.07
C GLY A 650 -1.01 -19.88 -11.92
N LEU A 651 -1.37 -21.04 -12.50
CA LEU A 651 -2.58 -21.18 -13.32
C LEU A 651 -3.85 -21.02 -12.47
N TYR A 652 -3.89 -21.58 -11.25
CA TYR A 652 -5.02 -21.36 -10.34
C TYR A 652 -5.23 -19.88 -10.06
N ASN A 653 -4.17 -19.16 -9.69
CA ASN A 653 -4.23 -17.73 -9.37
C ASN A 653 -4.61 -16.90 -10.60
N LEU A 654 -4.11 -17.26 -11.79
CA LEU A 654 -4.48 -16.62 -13.04
C LEU A 654 -5.97 -16.80 -13.35
N VAL A 655 -6.47 -18.04 -13.30
CA VAL A 655 -7.89 -18.36 -13.53
C VAL A 655 -8.78 -17.66 -12.51
N LYS A 656 -8.38 -17.61 -11.25
CA LYS A 656 -9.07 -16.88 -10.19
C LYS A 656 -9.17 -15.39 -10.50
N ILE A 657 -8.07 -14.75 -10.90
CA ILE A 657 -8.07 -13.32 -11.26
C ILE A 657 -8.97 -13.07 -12.46
N ILE A 658 -8.88 -13.91 -13.50
CA ILE A 658 -9.74 -13.80 -14.68
C ILE A 658 -11.21 -13.97 -14.27
N ALA A 659 -11.54 -14.96 -13.44
CA ALA A 659 -12.90 -15.20 -12.97
C ALA A 659 -13.45 -14.03 -12.14
N VAL A 660 -12.64 -13.45 -11.24
CA VAL A 660 -13.02 -12.27 -10.46
C VAL A 660 -13.21 -11.06 -11.38
N THR A 661 -12.29 -10.83 -12.32
CA THR A 661 -12.35 -9.72 -13.27
C THR A 661 -13.56 -9.84 -14.20
N VAL A 662 -13.82 -11.04 -14.75
CA VAL A 662 -14.99 -11.32 -15.60
C VAL A 662 -16.27 -11.19 -14.79
N LYS A 663 -16.32 -11.70 -13.55
CA LYS A 663 -17.48 -11.53 -12.67
C LYS A 663 -17.75 -10.05 -12.38
N GLU A 664 -16.70 -9.24 -12.19
CA GLU A 664 -16.82 -7.81 -11.98
C GLU A 664 -17.26 -7.07 -13.24
N LEU A 665 -16.76 -7.45 -14.42
CA LEU A 665 -17.18 -6.91 -15.72
C LEU A 665 -18.62 -7.30 -16.10
N CYS A 666 -19.00 -8.57 -15.94
CA CYS A 666 -20.37 -9.06 -16.15
C CYS A 666 -21.34 -8.47 -15.13
N SER A 667 -20.92 -8.32 -13.86
CA SER A 667 -21.69 -7.62 -12.84
C SER A 667 -21.82 -6.13 -13.15
N ASN A 668 -20.80 -5.49 -13.72
CA ASN A 668 -20.85 -4.07 -14.11
C ASN A 668 -21.80 -3.80 -15.29
N SER A 669 -22.13 -4.80 -16.12
CA SER A 669 -23.24 -4.70 -17.07
C SER A 669 -24.62 -4.67 -16.39
N SER A 670 -24.71 -4.94 -15.08
CA SER A 670 -25.95 -4.94 -14.29
C SER A 670 -25.88 -4.11 -12.99
N ARG A 671 -24.75 -3.47 -12.68
CA ARG A 671 -24.51 -2.72 -11.44
C ARG A 671 -23.63 -1.50 -11.67
N HIS A 672 -24.18 -0.49 -12.34
CA HIS A 672 -23.77 0.89 -12.10
C HIS A 672 -24.39 1.38 -10.78
N LEU A 673 -24.05 0.78 -9.63
CA LEU A 673 -24.36 1.35 -8.32
C LEU A 673 -23.60 0.65 -7.17
N ASN A 674 -22.74 1.43 -6.51
CA ASN A 674 -22.24 1.27 -5.14
C ASN A 674 -21.28 0.10 -4.83
N LEU A 675 -20.00 0.45 -4.64
CA LEU A 675 -19.08 -0.30 -3.78
C LEU A 675 -18.69 0.56 -2.56
N PRO A 676 -18.82 0.03 -1.33
CA PRO A 676 -18.57 0.76 -0.10
C PRO A 676 -17.07 0.69 0.27
N VAL A 677 -16.46 1.84 0.55
CA VAL A 677 -15.11 1.88 1.14
C VAL A 677 -15.26 1.96 2.66
N VAL A 678 -14.97 0.83 3.31
CA VAL A 678 -14.84 0.72 4.77
C VAL A 678 -13.56 1.44 5.19
N ALA A 679 -13.70 2.55 5.92
CA ALA A 679 -12.60 3.16 6.67
C ALA A 679 -12.83 2.90 8.16
N ASN A 680 -12.13 1.89 8.67
CA ASN A 680 -11.96 1.64 10.10
C ASN A 680 -11.03 2.71 10.69
N VAL A 681 -11.34 3.14 11.92
CA VAL A 681 -10.51 4.06 12.71
C VAL A 681 -9.30 3.28 13.23
N VAL A 682 -8.09 3.77 12.95
CA VAL A 682 -6.81 3.30 13.54
C VAL A 682 -6.03 4.56 13.93
N ASP A 683 -5.24 4.44 15.00
CA ASP A 683 -4.35 5.42 15.68
C ASP A 683 -3.75 6.57 14.85
N ASP A 684 -3.31 7.64 15.53
CA ASP A 684 -2.63 8.82 14.94
C ASP A 684 -1.45 8.44 14.01
N GLU A 685 -0.65 7.42 14.36
CA GLU A 685 0.44 6.87 13.52
C GLU A 685 -0.10 6.18 12.25
N ALA A 686 -1.23 5.47 12.37
CA ALA A 686 -1.86 4.78 11.24
C ALA A 686 -2.54 5.76 10.28
N SER A 687 -2.98 6.93 10.76
CA SER A 687 -3.55 7.98 9.92
C SER A 687 -2.49 8.61 9.01
N GLU A 688 -1.27 8.80 9.50
CA GLU A 688 -0.13 9.29 8.70
C GLU A 688 0.34 8.24 7.68
N ILE A 689 0.49 6.97 8.09
CA ILE A 689 0.78 5.85 7.19
C ILE A 689 -0.30 5.74 6.10
N LEU A 690 -1.57 5.95 6.45
CA LEU A 690 -2.69 5.88 5.52
C LEU A 690 -2.73 7.08 4.55
N LEU A 691 -2.30 8.27 4.97
CA LEU A 691 -2.11 9.43 4.08
C LEU A 691 -0.94 9.24 3.11
N VAL A 692 0.21 8.77 3.60
CA VAL A 692 1.37 8.44 2.74
C VAL A 692 1.01 7.36 1.73
N LYS A 693 0.31 6.32 2.19
CA LYS A 693 -0.20 5.26 1.32
C LYS A 693 -1.18 5.80 0.29
N LYS A 694 -2.13 6.66 0.69
CA LYS A 694 -3.08 7.29 -0.23
C LYS A 694 -2.37 8.13 -1.30
N LYS A 695 -1.33 8.89 -0.92
CA LYS A 695 -0.50 9.65 -1.87
C LYS A 695 0.23 8.74 -2.87
N ARG A 696 0.79 7.61 -2.42
CA ARG A 696 1.41 6.59 -3.30
C ARG A 696 0.39 5.97 -4.25
N ASP A 697 -0.78 5.58 -3.74
CA ASP A 697 -1.88 5.03 -4.53
C ASP A 697 -2.34 6.02 -5.61
N GLU A 698 -2.51 7.31 -5.25
CA GLU A 698 -2.88 8.37 -6.18
C GLU A 698 -1.84 8.57 -7.28
N VAL A 699 -0.54 8.67 -6.95
CA VAL A 699 0.53 8.83 -7.96
C VAL A 699 0.60 7.62 -8.91
N PHE A 700 0.52 6.40 -8.37
CA PHE A 700 0.59 5.17 -9.17
C PHE A 700 -0.63 4.98 -10.08
N LEU A 701 -1.80 5.47 -9.65
CA LEU A 701 -3.06 5.41 -10.40
C LEU A 701 -3.32 6.64 -11.28
N LYS A 702 -2.62 7.76 -11.09
CA LYS A 702 -2.75 8.98 -11.92
C LYS A 702 -2.28 8.71 -13.35
N ASP A 703 -1.11 8.08 -13.50
CA ASP A 703 -0.50 7.78 -14.80
C ASP A 703 -0.81 6.36 -15.27
N ARG A 704 -2.09 6.07 -15.54
CA ARG A 704 -2.50 4.78 -16.11
C ARG A 704 -1.98 4.63 -17.54
N ILE A 705 -1.41 3.47 -17.84
CA ILE A 705 -1.15 3.08 -19.23
C ILE A 705 -2.48 2.56 -19.79
N PRO A 706 -3.01 3.12 -20.89
CA PRO A 706 -4.28 2.68 -21.45
C PRO A 706 -4.25 1.20 -21.79
N LEU A 707 -5.29 0.45 -21.40
CA LEU A 707 -5.40 -0.98 -21.70
C LEU A 707 -5.30 -1.26 -23.21
N GLY A 708 -5.98 -0.45 -24.02
CA GLY A 708 -5.92 -0.56 -25.48
C GLY A 708 -4.50 -0.40 -26.04
N PHE A 709 -3.69 0.50 -25.46
CA PHE A 709 -2.27 0.66 -25.84
C PHE A 709 -1.45 -0.58 -25.46
N ALA A 710 -1.66 -1.12 -24.26
CA ALA A 710 -0.94 -2.33 -23.83
C ALA A 710 -1.27 -3.55 -24.71
N VAL A 711 -2.57 -3.79 -24.97
CA VAL A 711 -3.04 -4.92 -25.79
C VAL A 711 -2.62 -4.75 -27.25
N SER A 712 -2.79 -3.58 -27.85
CA SER A 712 -2.38 -3.34 -29.24
C SER A 712 -0.86 -3.44 -29.42
N GLY A 713 -0.07 -2.94 -28.45
CA GLY A 713 1.38 -3.11 -28.45
C GLY A 713 1.81 -4.57 -28.38
N TYR A 714 1.19 -5.37 -27.51
CA TYR A 714 1.45 -6.81 -27.42
C TYR A 714 1.11 -7.54 -28.73
N VAL A 715 -0.10 -7.33 -29.26
CA VAL A 715 -0.56 -7.99 -30.49
C VAL A 715 0.28 -7.58 -31.69
N GLY A 716 0.63 -6.29 -31.82
CA GLY A 716 1.48 -5.79 -32.90
C GLY A 716 2.89 -6.38 -32.88
N LEU A 717 3.55 -6.38 -31.72
CA LEU A 717 4.87 -6.98 -31.56
C LEU A 717 4.83 -8.50 -31.74
N ALA A 718 3.76 -9.17 -31.29
CA ALA A 718 3.61 -10.61 -31.44
C ALA A 718 3.44 -10.99 -32.90
N ALA A 719 2.71 -10.20 -33.69
CA ALA A 719 2.57 -10.40 -35.13
C ALA A 719 3.90 -10.22 -35.87
N ILE A 720 4.66 -9.16 -35.55
CA ILE A 720 5.99 -8.92 -36.12
C ILE A 720 6.91 -10.08 -35.79
N SER A 721 6.94 -10.51 -34.53
CA SER A 721 7.80 -11.61 -34.12
C SER A 721 7.39 -12.96 -34.74
N THR A 722 6.08 -13.22 -34.85
CA THR A 722 5.55 -14.42 -35.52
C THR A 722 5.97 -14.50 -36.99
N ALA A 723 6.10 -13.35 -37.67
CA ALA A 723 6.60 -13.28 -39.04
C ALA A 723 8.14 -13.39 -39.13
N THR A 724 8.86 -12.82 -38.16
CA THR A 724 10.32 -12.66 -38.24
C THR A 724 11.09 -13.86 -37.68
N ILE A 725 10.62 -14.47 -36.60
CA ILE A 725 11.30 -15.61 -35.94
C ILE A 725 11.50 -16.80 -36.87
N PRO A 726 10.53 -17.22 -37.72
CA PRO A 726 10.75 -18.30 -38.68
C PRO A 726 11.79 -17.98 -39.76
N LEU A 727 12.08 -16.71 -40.02
CA LEU A 727 13.15 -16.29 -40.93
C LEU A 727 14.53 -16.40 -40.27
N ILE A 728 14.59 -16.14 -38.96
CA ILE A 728 15.79 -16.26 -38.13
C ILE A 728 16.09 -17.74 -37.83
N PHE A 729 15.05 -18.53 -37.57
CA PHE A 729 15.09 -19.95 -37.24
C PHE A 729 14.10 -20.74 -38.12
N PRO A 730 14.51 -21.19 -39.32
CA PRO A 730 13.65 -21.92 -40.24
C PRO A 730 12.91 -23.14 -39.65
N PRO A 731 13.52 -23.95 -38.74
CA PRO A 731 12.80 -25.05 -38.09
C PRO A 731 11.60 -24.60 -37.23
N LEU A 732 11.63 -23.37 -36.70
CA LEU A 732 10.57 -22.83 -35.85
C LEU A 732 9.50 -22.13 -36.68
N LYS A 733 8.54 -22.92 -37.18
CA LYS A 733 7.43 -22.42 -38.01
C LYS A 733 6.55 -21.40 -37.29
N TRP A 734 5.94 -20.48 -38.05
CA TRP A 734 5.16 -19.34 -37.54
C TRP A 734 4.05 -19.74 -36.54
N TYR A 735 3.37 -20.87 -36.76
CA TYR A 735 2.28 -21.29 -35.89
C TYR A 735 2.77 -21.72 -34.49
N PHE A 736 4.00 -22.23 -34.36
CA PHE A 736 4.59 -22.53 -33.05
C PHE A 736 4.92 -21.27 -32.26
N VAL A 737 5.43 -20.25 -32.95
CA VAL A 737 5.70 -18.92 -32.38
C VAL A 737 4.40 -18.27 -31.91
N LEU A 738 3.36 -18.32 -32.75
CA LEU A 738 2.04 -17.80 -32.42
C LEU A 738 1.43 -18.49 -31.19
N CYS A 739 1.50 -19.83 -31.12
CA CYS A 739 1.06 -20.59 -29.95
C CYS A 739 1.82 -20.20 -28.68
N SER A 740 3.12 -19.95 -28.79
CA SER A 740 3.94 -19.49 -27.66
C SER A 740 3.46 -18.13 -27.14
N TYR A 741 3.05 -17.20 -28.01
CA TYR A 741 2.50 -15.90 -27.59
C TYR A 741 1.10 -15.95 -26.98
N PHE A 742 0.32 -17.01 -27.23
CA PHE A 742 -0.91 -17.21 -26.48
C PHE A 742 -0.65 -17.68 -25.04
N ILE A 743 0.38 -18.51 -24.84
CA ILE A 743 0.71 -19.12 -23.54
C ILE A 743 1.58 -18.18 -22.70
N ALA A 744 2.45 -17.40 -23.32
CA ALA A 744 3.46 -16.60 -22.63
C ALA A 744 2.92 -15.60 -21.59
N PRO A 745 1.81 -14.86 -21.81
CA PRO A 745 1.27 -13.95 -20.79
C PRO A 745 0.85 -14.68 -19.51
N ALA A 746 0.33 -15.90 -19.63
CA ALA A 746 -0.03 -16.72 -18.48
C ALA A 746 1.23 -17.09 -17.68
N LEU A 747 2.27 -17.59 -18.36
CA LEU A 747 3.54 -17.94 -17.71
C LEU A 747 4.26 -16.72 -17.13
N ALA A 748 4.20 -15.58 -17.81
CA ALA A 748 4.73 -14.32 -17.33
C ALA A 748 4.06 -13.90 -16.02
N PHE A 749 2.73 -14.03 -15.93
CA PHE A 749 2.00 -13.77 -14.69
C PHE A 749 2.46 -14.72 -13.57
N CYS A 750 2.51 -16.03 -13.84
CA CYS A 750 2.93 -17.03 -12.86
C CYS A 750 4.33 -16.74 -12.32
N ASN A 751 5.28 -16.41 -13.21
CA ASN A 751 6.65 -16.06 -12.81
C ASN A 751 6.68 -14.79 -11.97
N SER A 752 6.04 -13.72 -12.46
CA SER A 752 6.04 -12.42 -11.78
C SER A 752 5.35 -12.48 -10.42
N TYR A 753 4.34 -13.34 -10.26
CA TYR A 753 3.70 -13.64 -8.98
C TYR A 753 4.66 -14.35 -8.02
N GLY A 754 5.35 -15.40 -8.49
CA GLY A 754 6.37 -16.10 -7.72
C GLY A 754 7.50 -15.17 -7.27
N THR A 755 8.07 -14.38 -8.20
CA THR A 755 9.09 -13.37 -7.90
C THR A 755 8.60 -12.34 -6.89
N GLY A 756 7.34 -11.92 -6.96
CA GLY A 756 6.76 -11.01 -5.97
C GLY A 756 6.64 -11.57 -4.55
N LEU A 757 6.60 -12.89 -4.41
CA LEU A 757 6.54 -13.59 -3.12
C LEU A 757 7.93 -13.94 -2.57
N THR A 758 8.81 -14.51 -3.39
CA THR A 758 10.08 -15.12 -2.95
C THR A 758 11.33 -14.38 -3.41
N ASP A 759 11.19 -13.31 -4.20
CA ASP A 759 12.27 -12.58 -4.87
C ASP A 759 13.00 -13.35 -5.99
N TRP A 760 12.56 -14.58 -6.30
CA TRP A 760 13.23 -15.41 -7.29
C TRP A 760 12.48 -15.45 -8.62
N SER A 761 13.18 -15.25 -9.72
CA SER A 761 12.64 -15.43 -11.07
C SER A 761 12.97 -16.83 -11.59
N LEU A 762 11.93 -17.57 -11.98
CA LEU A 762 12.00 -18.91 -12.55
C LEU A 762 11.91 -18.85 -14.08
N ALA A 763 12.24 -17.71 -14.70
CA ALA A 763 12.13 -17.50 -16.15
C ALA A 763 12.88 -18.55 -16.97
N SER A 764 14.07 -18.99 -16.53
CA SER A 764 14.82 -20.07 -17.19
C SER A 764 14.06 -21.40 -17.16
N THR A 765 13.38 -21.69 -16.05
CA THR A 765 12.55 -22.90 -15.87
C THR A 765 11.34 -22.88 -16.80
N TYR A 766 10.65 -21.75 -16.95
CA TYR A 766 9.58 -21.61 -17.94
C TYR A 766 10.10 -21.66 -19.38
N GLY A 767 11.29 -21.13 -19.63
CA GLY A 767 12.00 -21.27 -20.91
C GLY A 767 12.21 -22.74 -21.28
N LYS A 768 12.69 -23.55 -20.33
CA LYS A 768 12.88 -24.99 -20.48
C LYS A 768 11.59 -25.75 -20.81
N ILE A 769 10.43 -25.31 -20.32
CA ILE A 769 9.13 -25.89 -20.71
C ILE A 769 8.85 -25.62 -22.19
N GLY A 770 9.00 -24.36 -22.63
CA GLY A 770 8.83 -23.98 -24.03
C GLY A 770 9.78 -24.75 -24.95
N LEU A 771 11.03 -24.92 -24.50
CA LEU A 771 12.05 -25.72 -25.16
C LEU A 771 11.58 -27.16 -25.38
N PHE A 772 11.20 -27.85 -24.31
CA PHE A 772 10.87 -29.27 -24.36
C PHE A 772 9.61 -29.52 -25.20
N ILE A 773 8.58 -28.70 -25.04
CA ILE A 773 7.33 -28.81 -25.81
C ILE A 773 7.61 -28.63 -27.30
N ILE A 774 8.31 -27.56 -27.69
CA ILE A 774 8.54 -27.27 -29.11
C ILE A 774 9.50 -28.28 -29.73
N ALA A 775 10.58 -28.65 -29.04
CA ALA A 775 11.49 -29.70 -29.50
C ALA A 775 10.74 -31.02 -29.76
N SER A 776 9.84 -31.42 -28.84
CA SER A 776 9.06 -32.66 -28.98
C SER A 776 8.08 -32.66 -30.14
N VAL A 777 7.49 -31.49 -30.46
CA VAL A 777 6.48 -31.39 -31.53
C VAL A 777 7.13 -31.24 -32.90
N VAL A 778 8.32 -30.62 -32.98
CA VAL A 778 9.08 -30.50 -34.22
C VAL A 778 9.77 -31.81 -34.57
N GLY A 779 10.28 -32.55 -33.58
CA GLY A 779 10.93 -33.85 -33.79
C GLY A 779 12.35 -33.73 -34.34
N THR A 780 12.82 -34.76 -35.03
CA THR A 780 14.22 -34.88 -35.49
C THR A 780 14.61 -33.86 -36.56
N ASP A 781 13.64 -33.28 -37.27
CA ASP A 781 13.87 -32.34 -38.36
C ASP A 781 14.02 -30.90 -37.83
N GLY A 782 15.10 -30.64 -37.08
CA GLY A 782 15.42 -29.29 -36.57
C GLY A 782 14.89 -28.99 -35.17
N GLY A 783 14.47 -30.01 -34.41
CA GLY A 783 13.83 -29.85 -33.09
C GLY A 783 14.73 -29.23 -32.03
N VAL A 784 16.05 -29.46 -32.08
CA VAL A 784 17.00 -28.89 -31.12
C VAL A 784 16.99 -27.36 -31.24
N ILE A 785 17.18 -26.86 -32.46
CA ILE A 785 17.19 -25.42 -32.74
C ILE A 785 15.82 -24.79 -32.48
N ALA A 786 14.74 -25.43 -32.92
CA ALA A 786 13.39 -24.92 -32.69
C ALA A 786 13.05 -24.81 -31.19
N GLY A 787 13.43 -25.82 -30.40
CA GLY A 787 13.27 -25.83 -28.95
C GLY A 787 14.10 -24.73 -28.28
N LEU A 788 15.39 -24.64 -28.60
CA LEU A 788 16.28 -23.61 -28.03
C LEU A 788 15.82 -22.18 -28.40
N ALA A 789 15.32 -21.96 -29.61
CA ALA A 789 14.75 -20.68 -30.03
C ALA A 789 13.45 -20.35 -29.29
N ALA A 790 12.53 -21.31 -29.16
CA ALA A 790 11.30 -21.16 -28.39
C ALA A 790 11.58 -20.89 -26.90
N CYS A 791 12.63 -21.51 -26.36
CA CYS A 791 13.14 -21.23 -25.02
C CYS A 791 13.47 -19.74 -24.87
N GLY A 792 14.21 -19.17 -25.81
CA GLY A 792 14.62 -17.77 -25.77
C GLY A 792 13.44 -16.81 -25.86
N VAL A 793 12.48 -17.10 -26.75
CA VAL A 793 11.22 -16.35 -26.84
C VAL A 793 10.50 -16.35 -25.49
N MET A 794 10.33 -17.52 -24.88
CA MET A 794 9.60 -17.65 -23.61
C MET A 794 10.35 -17.01 -22.45
N MET A 795 11.65 -17.29 -22.31
CA MET A 795 12.48 -16.78 -21.22
C MET A 795 12.56 -15.25 -21.24
N SER A 796 12.71 -14.65 -22.43
CA SER A 796 12.77 -13.19 -22.58
C SER A 796 11.47 -12.52 -22.13
N ILE A 797 10.31 -13.02 -22.57
CA ILE A 797 9.00 -12.47 -22.17
C ILE A 797 8.77 -12.63 -20.67
N VAL A 798 9.03 -13.81 -20.12
CA VAL A 798 8.74 -14.15 -18.74
C VAL A 798 9.67 -13.42 -17.77
N SER A 799 10.94 -13.20 -18.15
CA SER A 799 11.90 -12.42 -17.35
C SER A 799 11.56 -10.93 -17.38
N THR A 800 11.44 -10.33 -18.57
CA THR A 800 11.19 -8.88 -18.72
C THR A 800 9.88 -8.44 -18.06
N ALA A 801 8.86 -9.29 -18.09
CA ALA A 801 7.61 -9.03 -17.39
C ALA A 801 7.76 -9.02 -15.86
N ALA A 802 8.58 -9.91 -15.30
CA ALA A 802 8.86 -9.97 -13.87
C ALA A 802 9.71 -8.78 -13.42
N ASP A 803 10.74 -8.44 -14.19
CA ASP A 803 11.60 -7.28 -13.95
C ASP A 803 10.78 -5.97 -13.94
N LEU A 804 9.88 -5.81 -14.93
CA LEU A 804 8.97 -4.66 -14.99
C LEU A 804 8.04 -4.59 -13.76
N MET A 805 7.52 -5.71 -13.28
CA MET A 805 6.63 -5.74 -12.12
C MET A 805 7.37 -5.39 -10.82
N GLN A 806 8.63 -5.84 -10.70
CA GLN A 806 9.53 -5.45 -9.63
C GLN A 806 9.86 -3.95 -9.68
N ASP A 807 10.15 -3.40 -10.85
CA ASP A 807 10.39 -1.97 -11.02
C ASP A 807 9.13 -1.13 -10.75
N PHE A 808 7.93 -1.62 -11.08
CA PHE A 808 6.68 -0.97 -10.65
C PHE A 808 6.53 -0.93 -9.14
N LYS A 809 6.96 -1.98 -8.42
CA LYS A 809 6.98 -1.96 -6.95
C LYS A 809 7.96 -0.93 -6.43
N THR A 810 9.17 -0.86 -6.99
CA THR A 810 10.17 0.15 -6.63
C THR A 810 9.62 1.55 -6.86
N GLY A 811 9.06 1.81 -8.05
CA GLY A 811 8.47 3.09 -8.42
C GLY A 811 7.30 3.49 -7.54
N TYR A 812 6.43 2.54 -7.15
CA TYR A 812 5.35 2.79 -6.20
C TYR A 812 5.87 3.27 -4.83
N LEU A 813 6.98 2.70 -4.35
CA LEU A 813 7.58 3.07 -3.06
C LEU A 813 8.42 4.34 -3.12
N THR A 814 8.97 4.72 -4.28
CA THR A 814 9.74 5.96 -4.49
C THR A 814 8.91 7.14 -5.01
N LEU A 815 7.59 6.97 -5.15
CA LEU A 815 6.68 7.96 -5.75
C LEU A 815 7.05 8.31 -7.21
N SER A 816 7.53 7.34 -7.97
CA SER A 816 7.82 7.46 -9.39
C SER A 816 6.59 7.11 -10.23
N SER A 817 6.43 7.76 -11.38
CA SER A 817 5.28 7.52 -12.26
C SER A 817 5.38 6.16 -12.94
N ALA A 818 4.29 5.41 -12.98
CA ALA A 818 4.24 4.13 -13.68
C ALA A 818 4.48 4.26 -15.20
N LYS A 819 4.15 5.40 -15.82
CA LYS A 819 4.54 5.67 -17.22
C LYS A 819 6.04 5.85 -17.37
N SER A 820 6.66 6.58 -16.43
CA SER A 820 8.11 6.77 -16.41
C SER A 820 8.84 5.43 -16.29
N MET A 821 8.41 4.55 -15.37
CA MET A 821 8.98 3.21 -15.23
C MET A 821 8.85 2.38 -16.51
N PHE A 822 7.67 2.37 -17.14
CA PHE A 822 7.44 1.64 -18.38
C PHE A 822 8.31 2.15 -19.54
N VAL A 823 8.40 3.46 -19.74
CA VAL A 823 9.24 4.07 -20.79
C VAL A 823 10.73 3.84 -20.49
N SER A 824 11.14 3.90 -19.23
CA SER A 824 12.52 3.61 -18.82
C SER A 824 12.89 2.16 -19.10
N GLN A 825 11.98 1.21 -18.84
CA GLN A 825 12.14 -0.19 -19.24
C GLN A 825 12.25 -0.36 -20.75
N LEU A 826 11.41 0.32 -21.55
CA LEU A 826 11.53 0.29 -23.02
C LEU A 826 12.91 0.78 -23.49
N VAL A 827 13.39 1.90 -22.94
CA VAL A 827 14.69 2.48 -23.32
C VAL A 827 15.83 1.58 -22.88
N GLY A 828 15.81 1.08 -21.64
CA GLY A 828 16.84 0.19 -21.13
C GLY A 828 16.85 -1.17 -21.83
N THR A 829 15.69 -1.70 -22.23
CA THR A 829 15.58 -2.91 -23.06
C THR A 829 16.21 -2.67 -24.43
N ALA A 830 15.93 -1.53 -25.07
CA ALA A 830 16.55 -1.16 -26.35
C ALA A 830 18.08 -1.02 -26.24
N MET A 831 18.57 -0.42 -25.15
CA MET A 831 20.00 -0.37 -24.83
C MET A 831 20.58 -1.78 -24.66
N GLY A 832 19.91 -2.65 -23.91
CA GLY A 832 20.35 -4.04 -23.67
C GLY A 832 20.38 -4.90 -24.93
N CYS A 833 19.44 -4.71 -25.86
CA CYS A 833 19.44 -5.40 -27.17
C CYS A 833 20.71 -5.10 -27.98
N ILE A 834 21.42 -4.00 -27.71
CA ILE A 834 22.68 -3.63 -28.36
C ILE A 834 23.88 -3.94 -27.46
N ILE A 835 23.86 -3.47 -26.21
CA ILE A 835 24.98 -3.55 -25.26
C ILE A 835 25.24 -5.00 -24.85
N ALA A 836 24.21 -5.83 -24.61
CA ALA A 836 24.41 -7.20 -24.15
C ALA A 836 25.11 -8.06 -25.24
N PRO A 837 24.67 -8.08 -26.51
CA PRO A 837 25.43 -8.73 -27.58
C PRO A 837 26.85 -8.19 -27.77
N LEU A 838 27.05 -6.87 -27.71
CA LEU A 838 28.39 -6.27 -27.88
C LEU A 838 29.35 -6.72 -26.78
N THR A 839 28.91 -6.64 -25.53
CA THR A 839 29.72 -7.07 -24.39
C THR A 839 29.98 -8.57 -24.41
N PHE A 840 28.99 -9.40 -24.79
CA PHE A 840 29.20 -10.82 -25.01
C PHE A 840 30.22 -11.10 -26.11
N TYR A 841 30.12 -10.39 -27.24
CA TYR A 841 31.01 -10.57 -28.39
C TYR A 841 32.47 -10.23 -28.05
N LEU A 842 32.71 -9.30 -27.11
CA LEU A 842 34.04 -9.07 -26.55
C LEU A 842 34.59 -10.31 -25.84
N PHE A 843 33.79 -10.98 -25.01
CA PHE A 843 34.21 -12.24 -24.38
C PHE A 843 34.41 -13.34 -25.43
N TRP A 844 33.47 -13.46 -26.37
CA TRP A 844 33.50 -14.48 -27.43
C TRP A 844 34.73 -14.36 -28.33
N SER A 845 35.17 -13.14 -28.61
CA SER A 845 36.36 -12.90 -29.45
C SER A 845 37.67 -13.01 -28.66
N ALA A 846 37.65 -12.73 -27.36
CA ALA A 846 38.85 -12.67 -26.53
C ALA A 846 39.19 -13.99 -25.81
N PHE A 847 38.21 -14.86 -25.58
CA PHE A 847 38.37 -16.09 -24.82
C PHE A 847 37.77 -17.30 -25.52
N ASP A 848 38.31 -18.47 -25.22
CA ASP A 848 37.76 -19.75 -25.68
C ASP A 848 36.58 -20.17 -24.79
N ILE A 849 35.41 -19.60 -25.07
CA ILE A 849 34.17 -19.91 -24.34
C ILE A 849 33.71 -21.33 -24.69
N GLY A 850 33.34 -22.09 -23.65
CA GLY A 850 32.86 -23.48 -23.77
C GLY A 850 33.91 -24.56 -23.54
N ASP A 851 35.18 -24.19 -23.35
CA ASP A 851 36.23 -25.15 -22.96
C ASP A 851 36.02 -25.61 -21.49
N PRO A 852 35.82 -26.91 -21.22
CA PRO A 852 35.68 -27.44 -19.85
C PRO A 852 36.88 -27.17 -18.94
N ASN A 853 38.07 -27.02 -19.53
CA ASN A 853 39.32 -26.72 -18.84
C ASN A 853 39.63 -25.22 -18.82
N GLY A 854 38.86 -24.43 -19.56
CA GLY A 854 38.99 -22.99 -19.66
C GLY A 854 38.34 -22.25 -18.49
N PRO A 855 38.61 -20.93 -18.36
CA PRO A 855 38.00 -20.10 -17.32
C PRO A 855 36.50 -19.84 -17.54
N TYR A 856 35.99 -20.00 -18.77
CA TYR A 856 34.59 -19.72 -19.15
C TYR A 856 33.95 -20.98 -19.73
N LYS A 857 33.59 -21.92 -18.85
CA LYS A 857 33.10 -23.26 -19.21
C LYS A 857 31.70 -23.27 -19.84
N ALA A 858 30.89 -22.25 -19.57
CA ALA A 858 29.49 -22.16 -20.00
C ALA A 858 28.67 -23.44 -19.74
N PRO A 859 28.63 -23.97 -18.49
CA PRO A 859 28.09 -25.28 -18.19
C PRO A 859 26.59 -25.42 -18.55
N TYR A 860 25.84 -24.32 -18.50
CA TYR A 860 24.42 -24.34 -18.85
C TYR A 860 24.15 -24.48 -20.34
N ALA A 861 25.08 -24.11 -21.23
CA ALA A 861 24.89 -24.32 -22.66
C ALA A 861 24.73 -25.80 -23.01
N VAL A 862 25.58 -26.65 -22.41
CA VAL A 862 25.52 -28.11 -22.56
C VAL A 862 24.18 -28.65 -22.05
N ILE A 863 23.77 -28.26 -20.83
CA ILE A 863 22.51 -28.70 -20.21
C ILE A 863 21.30 -28.33 -21.07
N PHE A 864 21.26 -27.14 -21.66
CA PHE A 864 20.15 -26.71 -22.51
C PHE A 864 20.11 -27.47 -23.84
N ARG A 865 21.27 -27.80 -24.42
CA ARG A 865 21.34 -28.61 -25.65
C ARG A 865 20.90 -30.05 -25.38
N GLU A 866 21.40 -30.68 -24.33
CA GLU A 866 20.96 -32.02 -23.90
C GLU A 866 19.45 -32.07 -23.64
N MET A 867 18.90 -31.03 -23.00
CA MET A 867 17.46 -30.95 -22.77
C MET A 867 16.66 -30.82 -24.07
N ALA A 868 17.20 -30.14 -25.08
CA ALA A 868 16.55 -29.99 -26.37
C ALA A 868 16.58 -31.30 -27.16
N ILE A 869 17.70 -32.03 -27.08
CA ILE A 869 17.84 -33.39 -27.63
C ILE A 869 16.83 -34.33 -26.96
N LEU A 870 16.76 -34.36 -25.63
CA LEU A 870 15.77 -35.17 -24.91
C LEU A 870 14.33 -34.75 -25.27
N GLY A 871 14.11 -33.45 -25.51
CA GLY A 871 12.84 -32.92 -25.97
C GLY A 871 12.38 -33.57 -27.27
N ILE A 872 13.28 -33.82 -28.23
CA ILE A 872 12.96 -34.50 -29.51
C ILE A 872 12.42 -35.91 -29.28
N GLU A 873 13.01 -36.65 -28.34
CA GLU A 873 12.58 -38.01 -28.00
C GLU A 873 11.22 -38.01 -27.26
N GLY A 874 10.82 -36.86 -26.70
CA GLY A 874 9.52 -36.61 -26.11
C GLY A 874 9.40 -37.05 -24.65
N PHE A 875 8.20 -36.86 -24.08
CA PHE A 875 7.94 -37.13 -22.66
C PHE A 875 8.05 -38.63 -22.26
N ALA A 876 8.13 -39.54 -23.24
CA ALA A 876 8.25 -40.97 -23.00
C ALA A 876 9.64 -41.39 -22.47
N GLU A 877 10.68 -40.60 -22.79
CA GLU A 877 12.06 -40.86 -22.34
C GLU A 877 12.36 -40.30 -20.94
N LEU A 878 11.39 -39.64 -20.31
CA LEU A 878 11.53 -39.25 -18.91
C LEU A 878 11.58 -40.49 -18.00
N PRO A 879 12.27 -40.38 -16.86
CA PRO A 879 12.31 -41.44 -15.86
C PRO A 879 10.93 -42.00 -15.50
N LYS A 880 10.85 -43.30 -15.16
CA LYS A 880 9.58 -43.95 -14.83
C LYS A 880 8.84 -43.19 -13.73
N HIS A 881 7.51 -43.10 -13.82
CA HIS A 881 6.67 -42.37 -12.85
C HIS A 881 6.90 -40.85 -12.76
N CYS A 882 7.87 -40.25 -13.45
CA CYS A 882 8.14 -38.81 -13.39
C CYS A 882 6.90 -37.97 -13.75
N LEU A 883 6.24 -38.28 -14.87
CA LEU A 883 5.01 -37.59 -15.28
C LEU A 883 3.85 -37.80 -14.31
N ALA A 884 3.69 -39.01 -13.77
CA ALA A 884 2.64 -39.31 -12.80
C ALA A 884 2.81 -38.48 -11.52
N LEU A 885 4.04 -38.33 -11.04
CA LEU A 885 4.37 -37.44 -9.92
C LEU A 885 4.11 -35.98 -10.29
N CYS A 886 4.47 -35.54 -11.49
CA CYS A 886 4.18 -34.18 -11.96
C CYS A 886 2.67 -33.89 -11.93
N TYR A 887 1.83 -34.77 -12.48
CA TYR A 887 0.37 -34.61 -12.42
C TYR A 887 -0.15 -34.61 -10.98
N GLY A 888 0.37 -35.48 -10.11
CA GLY A 888 0.02 -35.51 -8.70
C GLY A 888 0.33 -34.20 -7.98
N PHE A 889 1.54 -33.66 -8.14
CA PHE A 889 1.97 -32.41 -7.54
C PHE A 889 1.25 -31.18 -8.14
N PHE A 890 0.95 -31.20 -9.45
CA PHE A 890 0.13 -30.18 -10.10
C PHE A 890 -1.26 -30.11 -9.47
N VAL A 891 -1.95 -31.25 -9.35
CA VAL A 891 -3.28 -31.33 -8.74
C VAL A 891 -3.22 -30.96 -7.26
N ALA A 892 -2.18 -31.40 -6.53
CA ALA A 892 -1.99 -31.02 -5.13
C ALA A 892 -1.86 -29.49 -4.97
N ALA A 893 -1.11 -28.81 -5.86
CA ALA A 893 -0.99 -27.36 -5.84
C ALA A 893 -2.35 -26.65 -6.06
N LEU A 894 -3.20 -27.17 -6.96
CA LEU A 894 -4.56 -26.67 -7.16
C LEU A 894 -5.43 -26.85 -5.90
N ILE A 895 -5.37 -28.04 -5.29
CA ILE A 895 -6.14 -28.36 -4.09
C ILE A 895 -5.72 -27.48 -2.91
N VAL A 896 -4.41 -27.30 -2.68
CA VAL A 896 -3.91 -26.45 -1.58
C VAL A 896 -4.41 -25.00 -1.73
N ASN A 897 -4.37 -24.45 -2.94
CA ASN A 897 -4.90 -23.10 -3.20
C ASN A 897 -6.42 -23.02 -3.03
N LEU A 898 -7.16 -24.02 -3.51
CA LEU A 898 -8.60 -24.10 -3.32
C LEU A 898 -8.98 -24.16 -1.84
N LEU A 899 -8.28 -24.99 -1.06
CA LEU A 899 -8.46 -25.08 0.38
C LEU A 899 -8.14 -23.75 1.07
N ARG A 900 -7.08 -23.06 0.65
CA ARG A 900 -6.72 -21.73 1.16
C ARG A 900 -7.81 -20.69 0.93
N ASP A 901 -8.50 -20.75 -0.19
CA ASP A 901 -9.57 -19.80 -0.54
C ASP A 901 -10.92 -20.14 0.11
N ILE A 902 -11.23 -21.42 0.34
CA ILE A 902 -12.49 -21.86 0.96
C ILE A 902 -12.42 -21.75 2.49
N THR A 903 -11.24 -21.93 3.08
CA THR A 903 -11.10 -21.95 4.54
C THR A 903 -11.14 -20.54 5.17
N PRO A 904 -11.63 -20.42 6.41
CA PRO A 904 -11.66 -19.14 7.12
C PRO A 904 -10.25 -18.52 7.29
N PRO A 905 -10.13 -17.18 7.36
CA PRO A 905 -8.84 -16.48 7.43
C PRO A 905 -7.94 -16.90 8.60
N LYS A 906 -8.53 -17.40 9.71
CA LYS A 906 -7.77 -17.92 10.85
C LYS A 906 -7.03 -19.22 10.56
N ILE A 907 -7.51 -20.01 9.61
CA ILE A 907 -6.92 -21.30 9.21
C ILE A 907 -6.11 -21.12 7.94
N SER A 908 -6.59 -20.34 6.97
CA SER A 908 -5.91 -20.13 5.69
C SER A 908 -4.55 -19.43 5.79
N GLN A 909 -4.29 -18.71 6.90
CA GLN A 909 -2.97 -18.15 7.21
C GLN A 909 -1.88 -19.22 7.50
N PHE A 910 -2.27 -20.45 7.82
CA PHE A 910 -1.35 -21.58 8.06
C PHE A 910 -1.20 -22.51 6.86
N ILE A 911 -2.06 -22.37 5.84
CA ILE A 911 -1.98 -23.19 4.63
C ILE A 911 -0.82 -22.67 3.79
N PRO A 912 0.14 -23.55 3.41
CA PRO A 912 1.33 -23.13 2.70
C PRO A 912 1.01 -22.64 1.29
N ILE A 913 1.94 -21.91 0.70
CA ILE A 913 1.85 -21.37 -0.66
C ILE A 913 2.63 -22.30 -1.60
N PRO A 914 1.97 -23.06 -2.48
CA PRO A 914 2.65 -24.03 -3.35
C PRO A 914 3.77 -23.41 -4.20
N MET A 915 3.57 -22.20 -4.75
CA MET A 915 4.64 -21.48 -5.47
C MET A 915 5.92 -21.32 -4.64
N ALA A 916 5.80 -20.92 -3.37
CA ALA A 916 6.94 -20.76 -2.48
C ALA A 916 7.59 -22.11 -2.13
N MET A 917 6.78 -23.17 -1.98
CA MET A 917 7.27 -24.53 -1.75
C MET A 917 8.07 -25.09 -2.93
N ALA A 918 7.84 -24.61 -4.15
CA ALA A 918 8.51 -25.14 -5.34
C ALA A 918 9.95 -24.63 -5.51
N VAL A 919 10.29 -23.46 -4.94
CA VAL A 919 11.62 -22.85 -5.12
C VAL A 919 12.77 -23.75 -4.65
N PRO A 920 12.73 -24.37 -3.45
CA PRO A 920 13.77 -25.30 -2.99
C PRO A 920 13.93 -26.57 -3.83
N PHE A 921 12.90 -26.99 -4.58
CA PHE A 921 13.03 -28.15 -5.47
C PHE A 921 14.09 -27.90 -6.55
N TYR A 922 14.28 -26.63 -6.94
CA TYR A 922 15.27 -26.22 -7.91
C TYR A 922 16.60 -25.80 -7.28
N ILE A 923 16.57 -24.95 -6.25
CA ILE A 923 17.77 -24.31 -5.72
C ILE A 923 18.52 -25.23 -4.75
N GLY A 924 17.81 -25.88 -3.83
CA GLY A 924 18.40 -26.54 -2.68
C GLY A 924 17.71 -26.16 -1.37
N ALA A 925 17.92 -26.96 -0.32
CA ALA A 925 17.37 -26.70 0.99
C ALA A 925 18.08 -25.55 1.74
N TYR A 926 19.34 -25.25 1.43
CA TYR A 926 20.12 -24.20 2.09
C TYR A 926 19.45 -22.81 1.97
N PHE A 927 18.91 -22.49 0.79
CA PHE A 927 18.13 -21.28 0.55
C PHE A 927 16.94 -21.16 1.51
N ALA A 928 16.24 -22.27 1.75
CA ALA A 928 15.09 -22.31 2.65
C ALA A 928 15.49 -22.09 4.11
N ILE A 929 16.65 -22.63 4.52
CA ILE A 929 17.19 -22.46 5.87
C ILE A 929 17.56 -20.99 6.09
N ASP A 930 18.28 -20.35 5.17
CA ASP A 930 18.70 -18.96 5.31
C ASP A 930 17.48 -18.00 5.40
N MET A 931 16.48 -18.17 4.53
CA MET A 931 15.24 -17.39 4.61
C MET A 931 14.46 -17.64 5.90
N PHE A 932 14.43 -18.90 6.38
CA PHE A 932 13.76 -19.24 7.62
C PHE A 932 14.44 -18.62 8.84
N VAL A 933 15.77 -18.57 8.86
CA VAL A 933 16.54 -17.85 9.90
C VAL A 933 16.14 -16.38 9.96
N GLY A 934 16.00 -15.71 8.81
CA GLY A 934 15.48 -14.34 8.76
C GLY A 934 14.12 -14.19 9.44
N THR A 935 13.19 -15.10 9.16
CA THR A 935 11.87 -15.10 9.82
C THR A 935 11.93 -15.38 11.31
N VAL A 936 12.81 -16.27 11.77
CA VAL A 936 13.01 -16.53 13.21
C VAL A 936 13.54 -15.27 13.90
N ILE A 937 14.50 -14.58 13.29
CA ILE A 937 15.03 -13.31 13.81
C ILE A 937 13.90 -12.28 13.95
N LEU A 938 13.08 -12.08 12.91
CA LEU A 938 11.96 -11.15 12.95
C LEU A 938 10.94 -11.55 14.02
N PHE A 939 10.55 -12.83 14.08
CA PHE A 939 9.56 -13.32 15.04
C PHE A 939 10.02 -13.12 16.50
N VAL A 940 11.30 -13.38 16.79
CA VAL A 940 11.87 -13.13 18.11
C VAL A 940 11.92 -11.63 18.40
N TRP A 941 12.30 -10.81 17.42
CA TRP A 941 12.34 -9.35 17.58
C TRP A 941 10.95 -8.76 17.87
N GLU A 942 9.92 -9.19 17.13
CA GLU A 942 8.52 -8.78 17.36
C GLU A 942 8.02 -9.15 18.77
N ARG A 943 8.49 -10.28 19.32
CA ARG A 943 8.17 -10.73 20.68
C ARG A 943 8.86 -9.91 21.76
N ILE A 944 10.08 -9.43 21.49
CA ILE A 944 10.86 -8.61 22.42
C ILE A 944 10.37 -7.16 22.38
N ASN A 945 10.30 -6.56 21.19
CA ASN A 945 9.89 -5.18 20.99
C ASN A 945 9.23 -5.00 19.62
N ARG A 946 7.89 -5.12 19.61
CA ARG A 946 7.09 -5.03 18.39
C ARG A 946 7.23 -3.69 17.66
N LYS A 947 7.25 -2.57 18.39
CA LYS A 947 7.32 -1.24 17.78
C LYS A 947 8.66 -1.05 17.05
N ASP A 948 9.75 -1.45 17.69
CA ASP A 948 11.09 -1.38 17.11
C ASP A 948 11.25 -2.31 15.90
N ALA A 949 10.67 -3.51 15.93
CA ALA A 949 10.65 -4.41 14.78
C ALA A 949 9.85 -3.81 13.60
N ASP A 950 8.65 -3.28 13.86
CA ASP A 950 7.82 -2.65 12.83
C ASP A 950 8.52 -1.43 12.19
N ASP A 951 9.29 -0.68 12.99
CA ASP A 951 10.02 0.51 12.54
C ASP A 951 11.33 0.19 11.80
N TYR A 952 12.10 -0.82 12.22
CA TYR A 952 13.47 -1.03 11.70
C TYR A 952 13.69 -2.31 10.91
N ALA A 953 12.82 -3.33 11.00
CA ALA A 953 13.05 -4.61 10.32
C ALA A 953 13.25 -4.46 8.81
N GLY A 954 12.43 -3.62 8.16
CA GLY A 954 12.58 -3.31 6.73
C GLY A 954 13.93 -2.67 6.40
N ALA A 955 14.43 -1.77 7.24
CA ALA A 955 15.72 -1.10 7.07
C ALA A 955 16.90 -2.07 7.29
N VAL A 956 16.84 -2.94 8.30
CA VAL A 956 17.84 -3.98 8.56
C VAL A 956 17.92 -4.94 7.39
N ALA A 957 16.77 -5.48 6.97
CA ALA A 957 16.67 -6.43 5.90
C ALA A 957 17.18 -5.86 4.57
N SER A 958 16.78 -4.63 4.25
CA SER A 958 17.28 -3.90 3.10
C SER A 958 18.79 -3.70 3.22
N GLY A 959 19.31 -3.32 4.38
CA GLY A 959 20.75 -3.19 4.62
C GLY A 959 21.53 -4.48 4.31
N LEU A 960 21.04 -5.64 4.78
CA LEU A 960 21.66 -6.94 4.51
C LEU A 960 21.66 -7.27 3.00
N ILE A 961 20.52 -7.13 2.33
CA ILE A 961 20.42 -7.37 0.87
C ILE A 961 21.32 -6.39 0.10
N CYS A 962 21.34 -5.12 0.50
CA CYS A 962 22.14 -4.10 -0.15
C CYS A 962 23.64 -4.36 0.00
N GLY A 963 24.13 -4.65 1.20
CA GLY A 963 25.56 -4.79 1.45
C GLY A 963 26.17 -5.97 0.71
N ASP A 964 25.46 -7.11 0.68
CA ASP A 964 25.87 -8.30 -0.07
C ASP A 964 25.78 -8.07 -1.60
N GLY A 965 24.68 -7.47 -2.07
CA GLY A 965 24.53 -7.08 -3.48
C GLY A 965 25.62 -6.12 -3.97
N ILE A 966 26.06 -5.17 -3.14
CA ILE A 966 27.16 -4.24 -3.45
C ILE A 966 28.50 -4.98 -3.55
N TRP A 967 28.77 -5.94 -2.67
CA TRP A 967 30.02 -6.71 -2.68
C TRP A 967 30.21 -7.56 -3.95
N THR A 968 29.11 -7.91 -4.63
CA THR A 968 29.15 -8.62 -5.91
C THR A 968 29.95 -7.87 -6.98
N ILE A 969 30.03 -6.54 -6.91
CA ILE A 969 30.79 -5.73 -7.89
C ILE A 969 32.31 -5.86 -7.69
N PRO A 970 32.88 -5.54 -6.50
CA PRO A 970 34.30 -5.78 -6.25
C PRO A 970 34.74 -7.22 -6.52
N SER A 971 33.96 -8.22 -6.08
CA SER A 971 34.31 -9.63 -6.29
C SER A 971 34.32 -10.00 -7.77
N ALA A 972 33.37 -9.49 -8.56
CA ALA A 972 33.36 -9.67 -10.01
C ALA A 972 34.56 -8.98 -10.68
N ILE A 973 34.91 -7.75 -10.27
CA ILE A 973 36.08 -7.01 -10.79
C ILE A 973 37.39 -7.75 -10.46
N LEU A 974 37.57 -8.19 -9.21
CA LEU A 974 38.73 -8.97 -8.79
C LEU A 974 38.85 -10.26 -9.61
N SER A 975 37.73 -10.95 -9.80
CA SER A 975 37.69 -12.12 -10.66
C SER A 975 38.06 -11.76 -12.12
N ILE A 976 37.61 -10.62 -12.67
CA ILE A 976 37.97 -10.16 -14.03
C ILE A 976 39.48 -9.94 -14.14
N LEU A 977 40.10 -9.39 -13.09
CA LEU A 977 41.55 -9.23 -12.98
C LEU A 977 42.30 -10.55 -12.70
N ARG A 978 41.59 -11.70 -12.71
CA ARG A 978 42.12 -13.03 -12.38
C ARG A 978 42.73 -13.11 -10.98
N ILE A 979 42.24 -12.29 -10.06
CA ILE A 979 42.58 -12.34 -8.65
C ILE A 979 41.65 -13.35 -7.99
N ASN A 980 42.23 -14.47 -7.57
CA ASN A 980 41.52 -15.53 -6.89
C ASN A 980 41.41 -15.25 -5.39
N PRO A 981 40.39 -15.79 -4.71
CA PRO A 981 40.32 -15.68 -3.27
C PRO A 981 41.46 -16.45 -2.61
N PRO A 982 42.15 -15.86 -1.63
CA PRO A 982 43.47 -16.33 -1.20
C PRO A 982 43.44 -17.59 -0.33
N ILE A 983 42.35 -17.87 0.38
CA ILE A 983 42.27 -18.97 1.35
C ILE A 983 41.15 -19.91 0.92
N CYS A 984 41.44 -21.20 0.74
CA CYS A 984 40.42 -22.25 0.64
C CYS A 984 40.17 -22.83 2.03
N MET A 985 38.99 -22.57 2.60
CA MET A 985 38.52 -23.24 3.82
C MET A 985 37.74 -24.50 3.44
N TYR A 986 38.20 -25.67 3.86
CA TYR A 986 37.57 -26.96 3.55
C TYR A 986 37.18 -27.69 4.84
N PHE A 987 36.00 -28.30 4.89
CA PHE A 987 35.50 -29.05 6.04
C PHE A 987 35.52 -30.57 5.78
N LYS A 988 36.37 -31.32 6.49
CA LYS A 988 36.42 -32.79 6.46
C LYS A 988 35.77 -33.38 7.71
N PRO A 989 35.12 -34.56 7.60
CA PRO A 989 34.88 -35.39 8.78
C PRO A 989 36.23 -35.63 9.46
N ALA A 990 36.28 -35.56 10.79
CA ALA A 990 37.44 -36.08 11.51
C ALA A 990 37.59 -37.57 11.11
N LEU A 991 38.74 -37.94 10.52
CA LEU A 991 39.05 -39.34 10.26
C LEU A 991 38.86 -40.10 11.58
N ALA A 992 37.95 -41.08 11.59
CA ALA A 992 37.88 -42.03 12.68
C ALA A 992 39.23 -42.75 12.72
N SER A 993 40.01 -42.43 13.76
CA SER A 993 41.25 -43.13 14.12
C SER A 993 40.98 -44.59 14.42
#